data_AF-A0A1I0FLV8-F1
#
_entry.id   AF-A0A1I0FLV8-F1
#
_cell.length_a   1.000
_cell.length_b   1.000
_cell.length_c   1.000
_cell.angle_alpha   90.00
_cell.angle_beta   90.00
_cell.angle_gamma   90.00
#
_symmetry.space_group_name_H-M   'P 1'
#
loop_
_entity.id
_entity.type
_entity.pdbx_description
1 polymer ?
#
loop_
_entity_poly.entity_id
_entity_poly.type
_entity_poly.pdbx_seq_one_letter_code
_entity_poly.pdbx_strand_id
1 'polypeptide(L)'
;MILATDLDGTFLAGDPENRLKLYQLISTHPDMTLVFVTGRGLESVLPLLSDPTLPQPDYIICDVGCTVVDGGSQQPVGGIQAEIEQYWPGEHAVEDALAGFAGLRRQEVPQERRCSFLCEPEAVTDHVVAAVDALACDLLYSAGQYLDVLPPGVNKGRTLRRLVEHLDADPENVLVAGDTLNDLSMFEQGFIGVCVGESEPGLLDATESRARVYHATLSGCGGILEAIGHFGFLGPNGMDAEARDILKPGKSDLVIVYHRLPYEEVVENGTQVRRRPTSPNGIIPTLLSFFADGKAGSWVAWSVHDPALGAFETHTEVDTSRYARLRAARVQLTKHDVDIFYKRFSKEAFWPTLHTFWERASFREDHWQVFLKVNRLFAERTAAEAAENAVVWIHDYNLWMVPAFLRELRPDLTIAFFHHTYFPSADVFNVLPWRREIVGSLLQCDYIGFHIPRQAENFVDVARGVTPLDVVDRTGCAPRFLTYGCAVGLDEMTTTISVNDREIGLGAHPVGLDLNRVAAALEQQDVRQRMEELRSELGTTRLVLSVERLDYTKGILQKLEAFEQLLAEHPELVGKVTLMVVCVPAAREMTVYQQLQQDIEQAVGRINGQYATVGWAPIQFFFRGFPFEELVAWYAMADVMWITPLRDGLNLVAKEYVATQGMTDGRGVLVLSEFAGAAAELRGALLTNPHDPGEMARTCYLALAMGKEEAKDRLQKGYEVVSYHDIESWGREFLEAVGRRRKQRLARAGKRLKPLTSVA
;
A
#
# COMPACT_ATOMS: atom_id res chain seq x y z
N MET A 1 -24.64 1.56 -25.15
CA MET A 1 -25.68 1.12 -24.18
C MET A 1 -25.47 1.93 -22.91
N ILE A 2 -26.53 2.34 -22.21
CA ILE A 2 -26.42 2.94 -20.87
C ILE A 2 -26.90 1.89 -19.85
N LEU A 3 -26.04 1.53 -18.90
CA LEU A 3 -26.42 0.74 -17.73
C LEU A 3 -26.60 1.70 -16.55
N ALA A 4 -27.84 1.93 -16.15
CA ALA A 4 -28.19 2.75 -14.99
C ALA A 4 -28.64 1.85 -13.84
N THR A 5 -27.90 1.81 -12.75
CA THR A 5 -28.07 0.78 -11.73
C THR A 5 -28.06 1.36 -10.33
N ASP A 6 -28.97 0.85 -9.48
CA ASP A 6 -28.78 1.02 -8.04
C ASP A 6 -27.54 0.24 -7.56
N LEU A 7 -27.01 0.65 -6.41
CA LEU A 7 -25.80 0.09 -5.82
C LEU A 7 -26.10 -1.03 -4.83
N ASP A 8 -27.01 -0.77 -3.89
CA ASP A 8 -27.32 -1.66 -2.77
C ASP A 8 -28.27 -2.75 -3.25
N GLY A 9 -28.03 -4.02 -2.89
CA GLY A 9 -28.86 -5.14 -3.38
C GLY A 9 -28.78 -5.41 -4.90
N THR A 10 -28.21 -4.49 -5.67
CA THR A 10 -28.11 -4.52 -7.12
C THR A 10 -26.64 -4.58 -7.60
N PHE A 11 -25.95 -3.45 -7.82
CA PHE A 11 -24.62 -3.45 -8.44
C PHE A 11 -23.48 -3.96 -7.54
N LEU A 12 -23.58 -3.77 -6.22
CA LEU A 12 -22.57 -4.25 -5.25
C LEU A 12 -22.91 -5.65 -4.71
N ALA A 13 -24.10 -6.16 -5.02
CA ALA A 13 -24.64 -7.39 -4.47
C ALA A 13 -24.52 -8.58 -5.43
N GLY A 14 -25.04 -9.73 -4.99
CA GLY A 14 -25.00 -10.98 -5.72
C GLY A 14 -23.69 -11.76 -5.53
N ASP A 15 -23.59 -12.86 -6.27
CA ASP A 15 -22.45 -13.78 -6.21
C ASP A 15 -21.14 -13.10 -6.70
N PRO A 16 -20.00 -13.26 -6.00
CA PRO A 16 -18.72 -12.65 -6.40
C PRO A 16 -18.27 -12.97 -7.83
N GLU A 17 -18.59 -14.15 -8.36
CA GLU A 17 -18.23 -14.54 -9.73
C GLU A 17 -19.03 -13.73 -10.75
N ASN A 18 -20.32 -13.50 -10.49
CA ASN A 18 -21.18 -12.71 -11.36
C ASN A 18 -20.83 -11.22 -11.31
N ARG A 19 -20.46 -10.68 -10.13
CA ARG A 19 -19.96 -9.31 -10.03
C ARG A 19 -18.71 -9.12 -10.88
N LEU A 20 -17.75 -10.02 -10.74
CA LEU A 20 -16.51 -9.98 -11.52
C LEU A 20 -16.79 -10.01 -13.03
N LYS A 21 -17.68 -10.90 -13.49
CA LYS A 21 -18.08 -10.98 -14.90
C LYS A 21 -18.69 -9.66 -15.40
N LEU A 22 -19.61 -9.06 -14.63
CA LEU A 22 -20.22 -7.80 -15.02
C LEU A 22 -19.19 -6.65 -15.07
N TYR A 23 -18.33 -6.55 -14.06
CA TYR A 23 -17.32 -5.48 -13.99
C TYR A 23 -16.30 -5.59 -15.12
N GLN A 24 -15.88 -6.81 -15.46
CA GLN A 24 -15.03 -7.07 -16.61
C GLN A 24 -15.71 -6.67 -17.92
N LEU A 25 -16.96 -7.08 -18.10
CA LEU A 25 -17.77 -6.75 -19.28
C LEU A 25 -17.90 -5.23 -19.48
N ILE A 26 -18.13 -4.48 -18.40
CA ILE A 26 -18.17 -3.00 -18.46
C ILE A 26 -16.79 -2.46 -18.84
N SER A 27 -15.73 -2.96 -18.21
CA SER A 27 -14.36 -2.47 -18.43
C SER A 27 -13.80 -2.76 -19.82
N THR A 28 -14.26 -3.83 -20.48
CA THR A 28 -13.83 -4.21 -21.84
C THR A 28 -14.63 -3.53 -22.94
N HIS A 29 -15.80 -2.96 -22.61
CA HIS A 29 -16.69 -2.27 -23.55
C HIS A 29 -16.76 -0.77 -23.24
N PRO A 30 -15.79 0.05 -23.68
CA PRO A 30 -15.76 1.48 -23.40
C PRO A 30 -16.94 2.27 -24.01
N ASP A 31 -17.70 1.65 -24.92
CA ASP A 31 -18.93 2.21 -25.50
C ASP A 31 -20.17 2.03 -24.58
N MET A 32 -20.01 1.33 -23.44
CA MET A 32 -21.01 1.26 -22.39
C MET A 32 -20.86 2.45 -21.45
N THR A 33 -21.95 3.20 -21.26
CA THR A 33 -22.02 4.25 -20.25
C THR A 33 -22.57 3.64 -18.96
N LEU A 34 -21.78 3.69 -17.89
CA LEU A 34 -22.19 3.25 -16.55
C LEU A 34 -22.70 4.44 -15.73
N VAL A 35 -23.92 4.34 -15.23
CA VAL A 35 -24.53 5.34 -14.36
C VAL A 35 -24.89 4.71 -13.02
N PHE A 36 -24.30 5.19 -11.94
CA PHE A 36 -24.73 4.83 -10.59
C PHE A 36 -25.95 5.67 -10.21
N VAL A 37 -27.06 5.03 -9.86
CA VAL A 37 -28.31 5.70 -9.49
C VAL A 37 -28.72 5.27 -8.10
N THR A 38 -28.33 6.02 -7.07
CA THR A 38 -28.36 5.57 -5.68
C THR A 38 -29.10 6.53 -4.76
N GLY A 39 -29.67 5.98 -3.69
CA GLY A 39 -30.15 6.74 -2.55
C GLY A 39 -29.03 7.26 -1.63
N ARG A 40 -27.78 6.86 -1.84
CA ARG A 40 -26.63 7.35 -1.06
C ARG A 40 -26.33 8.82 -1.40
N GLY A 41 -25.85 9.58 -0.41
CA GLY A 41 -25.26 10.89 -0.67
C GLY A 41 -23.91 10.76 -1.38
N LEU A 42 -23.49 11.80 -2.10
CA LEU A 42 -22.25 11.76 -2.91
C LEU A 42 -21.02 11.36 -2.09
N GLU A 43 -20.86 11.89 -0.88
CA GLU A 43 -19.76 11.55 0.03
C GLU A 43 -19.72 10.05 0.38
N SER A 44 -20.89 9.40 0.46
CA SER A 44 -21.00 7.96 0.72
C SER A 44 -20.67 7.09 -0.51
N VAL A 45 -20.62 7.69 -1.70
CA VAL A 45 -20.21 7.03 -2.95
C VAL A 45 -18.69 7.18 -3.20
N LEU A 46 -18.06 8.25 -2.70
CA LEU A 46 -16.62 8.50 -2.87
C LEU A 46 -15.71 7.31 -2.50
N PRO A 47 -15.97 6.52 -1.43
CA PRO A 47 -15.18 5.34 -1.13
C PRO A 47 -15.23 4.29 -2.24
N LEU A 48 -16.39 4.11 -2.90
CA LEU A 48 -16.56 3.17 -4.00
C LEU A 48 -15.74 3.61 -5.23
N LEU A 49 -15.72 4.92 -5.52
CA LEU A 49 -14.88 5.46 -6.59
C LEU A 49 -13.38 5.30 -6.31
N SER A 50 -13.02 5.05 -5.04
CA SER A 50 -11.64 4.81 -4.63
C SER A 50 -11.28 3.31 -4.66
N ASP A 51 -12.26 2.42 -4.86
CA ASP A 51 -12.01 0.99 -5.01
C ASP A 51 -11.61 0.69 -6.46
N PRO A 52 -10.32 0.39 -6.73
CA PRO A 52 -9.84 0.11 -8.09
C PRO A 52 -10.39 -1.20 -8.69
N THR A 53 -11.14 -2.00 -7.92
CA THR A 53 -11.79 -3.22 -8.41
C THR A 53 -13.19 -2.97 -8.97
N LEU A 54 -13.77 -1.78 -8.74
CA LEU A 54 -15.04 -1.38 -9.31
C LEU A 54 -14.82 -0.64 -10.64
N PRO A 55 -15.66 -0.89 -11.66
CA PRO A 55 -15.64 -0.08 -12.87
C PRO A 55 -16.02 1.35 -12.52
N GLN A 56 -15.30 2.31 -13.09
CA GLN A 56 -15.57 3.73 -12.86
C GLN A 56 -16.87 4.12 -13.59
N PRO A 57 -17.85 4.72 -12.90
CA PRO A 57 -19.05 5.22 -13.54
C PRO A 57 -18.73 6.47 -14.38
N ASP A 58 -19.43 6.65 -15.49
CA ASP A 58 -19.39 7.88 -16.29
C ASP A 58 -20.20 8.99 -15.60
N TYR A 59 -21.32 8.64 -14.97
CA TYR A 59 -22.18 9.58 -14.25
C TYR A 59 -22.69 8.97 -12.96
N ILE A 60 -22.98 9.83 -11.98
CA ILE A 60 -23.49 9.43 -10.69
C ILE A 60 -24.70 10.30 -10.35
N ILE A 61 -25.82 9.64 -10.08
CA ILE A 61 -27.05 10.21 -9.54
C ILE A 61 -27.16 9.78 -8.08
N CYS A 62 -26.96 10.73 -7.16
CA CYS A 62 -26.97 10.54 -5.71
C CYS A 62 -28.17 11.23 -5.08
N ASP A 63 -28.31 11.09 -3.76
CA ASP A 63 -29.29 11.80 -2.94
C ASP A 63 -30.72 11.56 -3.43
N VAL A 64 -31.01 10.34 -3.87
CA VAL A 64 -32.32 9.94 -4.45
C VAL A 64 -32.66 10.73 -5.73
N GLY A 65 -31.67 11.28 -6.42
CA GLY A 65 -31.86 12.07 -7.64
C GLY A 65 -31.53 13.56 -7.51
N CYS A 66 -31.18 14.04 -6.32
CA CYS A 66 -30.96 15.47 -6.07
C CYS A 66 -29.55 15.96 -6.43
N THR A 67 -28.62 15.02 -6.64
CA THR A 67 -27.24 15.34 -7.01
C THR A 67 -26.87 14.55 -8.26
N VAL A 68 -26.39 15.24 -9.30
CA VAL A 68 -25.95 14.62 -10.57
C VAL A 68 -24.57 15.14 -10.93
N VAL A 69 -23.59 14.23 -10.95
CA VAL A 69 -22.19 14.57 -11.23
C VAL A 69 -21.60 13.65 -12.30
N ASP A 70 -20.61 14.17 -13.00
CA ASP A 70 -19.68 13.38 -13.82
C ASP A 70 -18.85 12.47 -12.89
N GLY A 71 -18.76 11.17 -13.20
CA GLY A 71 -18.15 10.19 -12.32
C GLY A 71 -16.62 10.30 -12.21
N GLY A 72 -15.97 10.88 -13.22
CA GLY A 72 -14.53 11.13 -13.22
C GLY A 72 -14.14 12.38 -12.45
N SER A 73 -14.69 13.51 -12.85
CA SER A 73 -14.36 14.84 -12.35
C SER A 73 -15.15 15.23 -11.10
N GLN A 74 -16.25 14.53 -10.79
CA GLN A 74 -17.22 14.85 -9.74
C GLN A 74 -17.81 16.26 -9.90
N GLN A 75 -17.68 16.87 -11.08
CA GLN A 75 -18.31 18.15 -11.36
C GLN A 75 -19.80 17.94 -11.61
N PRO A 76 -20.66 18.86 -11.15
CA PRO A 76 -22.08 18.79 -11.45
C PRO A 76 -22.37 18.79 -12.95
N VAL A 77 -23.32 17.97 -13.37
CA VAL A 77 -23.80 18.00 -14.75
C VAL A 77 -24.62 19.28 -14.95
N GLY A 78 -23.98 20.25 -15.61
CA GLY A 78 -24.53 21.59 -15.85
C GLY A 78 -25.88 21.53 -16.59
N GLY A 79 -26.82 22.38 -16.18
CA GLY A 79 -28.22 22.34 -16.63
C GLY A 79 -29.10 21.54 -15.69
N ILE A 80 -28.82 20.24 -15.50
CA ILE A 80 -29.62 19.39 -14.60
C ILE A 80 -29.47 19.83 -13.14
N GLN A 81 -28.23 19.98 -12.66
CA GLN A 81 -28.00 20.36 -11.27
C GLN A 81 -28.54 21.75 -10.96
N ALA A 82 -28.41 22.69 -11.89
CA ALA A 82 -28.87 24.07 -11.73
C ALA A 82 -30.40 24.15 -11.58
N GLU A 83 -31.15 23.34 -12.33
CA GLU A 83 -32.60 23.25 -12.19
C GLU A 83 -33.00 22.70 -10.82
N ILE A 84 -32.33 21.65 -10.34
CA ILE A 84 -32.61 21.08 -9.01
C ILE A 84 -32.38 22.13 -7.92
N GLU A 85 -31.26 22.87 -8.02
CA GLU A 85 -30.85 23.87 -7.04
C GLU A 85 -31.79 25.08 -7.00
N GLN A 86 -32.42 25.42 -8.13
CA GLN A 86 -33.41 26.50 -8.19
C GLN A 86 -34.65 26.24 -7.30
N TYR A 87 -35.02 24.97 -7.10
CA TYR A 87 -36.22 24.61 -6.34
C TYR A 87 -35.92 24.11 -4.92
N TRP A 88 -34.65 24.05 -4.50
CA TRP A 88 -34.31 23.61 -3.16
C TRP A 88 -34.37 24.79 -2.16
N PRO A 89 -35.23 24.75 -1.12
CA PRO A 89 -35.35 25.84 -0.14
C PRO A 89 -34.17 25.94 0.84
N GLY A 90 -33.26 24.96 0.85
CA GLY A 90 -32.16 24.85 1.80
C GLY A 90 -32.50 23.94 2.98
N GLU A 91 -31.48 23.29 3.53
CA GLU A 91 -31.60 22.29 4.61
C GLU A 91 -32.25 22.88 5.87
N HIS A 92 -31.76 24.03 6.35
CA HIS A 92 -32.31 24.68 7.55
C HIS A 92 -33.80 25.00 7.44
N ALA A 93 -34.30 25.37 6.25
CA ALA A 93 -35.71 25.68 6.07
C ALA A 93 -36.59 24.43 6.24
N VAL A 94 -36.12 23.27 5.78
CA VAL A 94 -36.78 21.98 5.95
C VAL A 94 -36.71 21.53 7.40
N GLU A 95 -35.55 21.65 8.04
CA GLU A 95 -35.37 21.28 9.45
C GLU A 95 -36.24 22.14 10.37
N ASP A 96 -36.27 23.45 10.18
CA ASP A 96 -37.12 24.36 10.96
C ASP A 96 -38.61 24.03 10.79
N ALA A 97 -39.03 23.73 9.55
CA ALA A 97 -40.42 23.36 9.26
C ALA A 97 -40.81 22.03 9.93
N LEU A 98 -39.86 21.10 10.07
CA LEU A 98 -40.14 19.76 10.58
C LEU A 98 -39.80 19.54 12.07
N ALA A 99 -39.04 20.44 12.70
CA ALA A 99 -38.57 20.32 14.09
C ALA A 99 -39.70 20.14 15.12
N GLY A 100 -40.91 20.64 14.82
CA GLY A 100 -42.07 20.56 15.70
C GLY A 100 -42.85 19.24 15.66
N PHE A 101 -42.55 18.33 14.73
CA PHE A 101 -43.29 17.08 14.58
C PHE A 101 -42.65 15.94 15.38
N ALA A 102 -43.44 15.33 16.27
CA ALA A 102 -43.00 14.19 17.05
C ALA A 102 -42.85 12.95 16.17
N GLY A 103 -41.80 12.15 16.43
CA GLY A 103 -41.55 10.89 15.71
C GLY A 103 -40.69 11.02 14.45
N LEU A 104 -40.31 12.24 14.04
CA LEU A 104 -39.31 12.47 13.01
C LEU A 104 -37.94 12.65 13.65
N ARG A 105 -36.96 11.80 13.28
CA ARG A 105 -35.57 11.93 13.72
C ARG A 105 -34.67 12.19 12.54
N ARG A 106 -34.04 13.36 12.47
CA ARG A 106 -33.08 13.72 11.43
C ARG A 106 -31.94 12.70 11.35
N GLN A 107 -31.56 12.31 10.12
CA GLN A 107 -30.38 11.49 9.88
C GLN A 107 -29.12 12.36 9.76
N GLU A 108 -28.18 12.15 10.68
CA GLU A 108 -26.88 12.83 10.74
C GLU A 108 -25.88 12.19 9.76
N VAL A 109 -26.20 12.23 8.46
CA VAL A 109 -25.36 11.73 7.39
C VAL A 109 -25.19 12.80 6.31
N PRO A 110 -24.03 12.85 5.62
CA PRO A 110 -23.85 13.75 4.49
C PRO A 110 -24.92 13.54 3.42
N GLN A 111 -25.58 14.62 3.02
CA GLN A 111 -26.60 14.63 1.97
C GLN A 111 -26.68 16.01 1.34
N GLU A 112 -27.03 16.07 0.05
CA GLU A 112 -27.09 17.31 -0.71
C GLU A 112 -28.47 17.50 -1.34
N ARG A 113 -29.07 18.67 -1.12
CA ARG A 113 -30.42 19.03 -1.59
C ARG A 113 -31.50 17.99 -1.20
N ARG A 114 -31.34 17.39 -0.03
CA ARG A 114 -32.25 16.41 0.56
C ARG A 114 -32.24 16.59 2.08
N CYS A 115 -33.36 16.32 2.75
CA CYS A 115 -33.37 16.08 4.19
C CYS A 115 -34.07 14.76 4.50
N SER A 116 -33.32 13.79 5.01
CA SER A 116 -33.84 12.50 5.46
C SER A 116 -34.12 12.46 6.95
N PHE A 117 -35.23 11.83 7.30
CA PHE A 117 -35.68 11.56 8.65
C PHE A 117 -35.96 10.06 8.80
N LEU A 118 -35.71 9.53 10.00
CA LEU A 118 -36.20 8.23 10.45
C LEU A 118 -37.55 8.44 11.13
N CYS A 119 -38.56 7.72 10.68
CA CYS A 119 -39.87 7.74 11.31
C CYS A 119 -40.69 6.48 11.00
N GLU A 120 -41.58 6.12 11.92
CA GLU A 120 -42.60 5.09 11.67
C GLU A 120 -43.67 5.62 10.70
N PRO A 121 -44.40 4.74 9.96
CA PRO A 121 -45.42 5.17 8.99
C PRO A 121 -46.47 6.11 9.59
N GLU A 122 -46.84 5.92 10.85
CA GLU A 122 -47.85 6.72 11.55
C GLU A 122 -47.39 8.15 11.87
N ALA A 123 -46.09 8.41 11.84
CA ALA A 123 -45.54 9.76 12.05
C ALA A 123 -45.72 10.66 10.82
N VAL A 124 -45.95 10.09 9.63
CA VAL A 124 -46.22 10.82 8.38
C VAL A 124 -47.68 11.26 8.34
N THR A 125 -48.00 12.30 9.12
CA THR A 125 -49.37 12.85 9.21
C THR A 125 -49.67 13.86 8.10
N ASP A 126 -50.95 14.13 7.85
CA ASP A 126 -51.38 15.19 6.92
C ASP A 126 -50.75 16.56 7.24
N HIS A 127 -50.43 16.82 8.51
CA HIS A 127 -49.74 18.05 8.91
C HIS A 127 -48.26 18.07 8.49
N VAL A 128 -47.58 16.93 8.52
CA VAL A 128 -46.19 16.80 8.02
C VAL A 128 -46.20 17.02 6.50
N VAL A 129 -47.13 16.39 5.78
CA VAL A 129 -47.31 16.59 4.34
C VAL A 129 -47.57 18.07 4.02
N ALA A 130 -48.50 18.71 4.73
CA ALA A 130 -48.81 20.12 4.52
C ALA A 130 -47.63 21.07 4.82
N ALA A 131 -46.79 20.73 5.80
CA ALA A 131 -45.57 21.51 6.10
C ALA A 131 -44.54 21.41 4.97
N VAL A 132 -44.39 20.24 4.37
CA VAL A 132 -43.49 20.00 3.22
C VAL A 132 -44.04 20.66 1.95
N ASP A 133 -45.35 20.55 1.70
CA ASP A 133 -46.02 21.22 0.58
C ASP A 133 -45.87 22.76 0.66
N ALA A 134 -45.88 23.33 1.86
CA ALA A 134 -45.67 24.77 2.07
C ALA A 134 -44.25 25.24 1.68
N LEU A 135 -43.28 24.33 1.66
CA LEU A 135 -41.93 24.57 1.16
C LEU A 135 -41.81 24.31 -0.35
N ALA A 136 -42.90 23.89 -1.01
CA ALA A 136 -42.94 23.43 -2.40
C ALA A 136 -41.97 22.26 -2.66
N CYS A 137 -41.85 21.35 -1.70
CA CYS A 137 -41.03 20.14 -1.80
C CYS A 137 -41.88 18.89 -1.99
N ASP A 138 -41.27 17.84 -2.56
CA ASP A 138 -41.86 16.51 -2.60
C ASP A 138 -41.47 15.73 -1.35
N LEU A 139 -42.36 14.82 -0.92
CA LEU A 139 -42.15 13.93 0.22
C LEU A 139 -42.12 12.48 -0.25
N LEU A 140 -41.02 11.78 0.03
CA LEU A 140 -40.85 10.38 -0.34
C LEU A 140 -40.69 9.53 0.93
N TYR A 141 -41.52 8.49 1.07
CA TYR A 141 -41.37 7.50 2.12
C TYR A 141 -40.86 6.17 1.55
N SER A 142 -39.79 5.61 2.11
CA SER A 142 -39.14 4.41 1.59
C SER A 142 -38.67 3.44 2.69
N ALA A 143 -38.53 2.16 2.31
CA ALA A 143 -38.09 1.04 3.15
C ALA A 143 -38.76 0.94 4.54
N GLY A 144 -40.01 1.43 4.65
CA GLY A 144 -40.79 1.37 5.88
C GLY A 144 -40.27 2.21 7.04
N GLN A 145 -39.28 3.09 6.85
CA GLN A 145 -38.73 3.92 7.94
C GLN A 145 -38.07 5.25 7.51
N TYR A 146 -37.79 5.46 6.22
CA TYR A 146 -37.09 6.65 5.73
C TYR A 146 -38.07 7.63 5.10
N LEU A 147 -38.05 8.87 5.59
CA LEU A 147 -38.81 9.98 5.05
C LEU A 147 -37.86 11.02 4.47
N ASP A 148 -37.84 11.17 3.15
CA ASP A 148 -36.99 12.10 2.42
C ASP A 148 -37.81 13.30 1.93
N VAL A 149 -37.34 14.50 2.25
CA VAL A 149 -37.84 15.76 1.66
C VAL A 149 -36.92 16.14 0.50
N LEU A 150 -37.52 16.30 -0.68
CA LEU A 150 -36.82 16.48 -1.95
C LEU A 150 -37.31 17.74 -2.68
N PRO A 151 -36.51 18.35 -3.58
CA PRO A 151 -36.99 19.35 -4.49
C PRO A 151 -38.15 18.81 -5.35
N PRO A 152 -39.11 19.66 -5.74
CA PRO A 152 -40.32 19.24 -6.42
C PRO A 152 -39.99 18.56 -7.75
N GLY A 153 -40.55 17.37 -7.94
CA GLY A 153 -40.42 16.56 -9.12
C GLY A 153 -39.07 15.87 -9.32
N VAL A 154 -38.22 15.80 -8.29
CA VAL A 154 -36.92 15.12 -8.32
C VAL A 154 -37.03 13.71 -7.73
N ASN A 155 -36.54 12.72 -8.48
CA ASN A 155 -36.32 11.36 -8.01
C ASN A 155 -35.33 10.63 -8.93
N LYS A 156 -34.87 9.42 -8.54
CA LYS A 156 -33.94 8.59 -9.31
C LYS A 156 -34.32 8.52 -10.80
N GLY A 157 -35.55 8.14 -11.12
CA GLY A 157 -36.01 7.97 -12.49
C GLY A 157 -36.09 9.26 -13.30
N ARG A 158 -36.74 10.30 -12.78
CA ARG A 158 -36.88 11.58 -13.51
C ARG A 158 -35.53 12.23 -13.77
N THR A 159 -34.64 12.19 -12.78
CA THR A 159 -33.27 12.69 -12.93
C THR A 159 -32.49 11.87 -13.95
N LEU A 160 -32.62 10.54 -13.95
CA LEU A 160 -32.02 9.68 -14.98
C LEU A 160 -32.56 10.00 -16.38
N ARG A 161 -33.87 10.23 -16.54
CA ARG A 161 -34.43 10.64 -17.84
C ARG A 161 -33.83 11.94 -18.35
N ARG A 162 -33.71 12.96 -17.47
CA ARG A 162 -33.05 14.22 -17.83
C ARG A 162 -31.58 14.02 -18.21
N LEU A 163 -30.87 13.11 -17.55
CA LEU A 163 -29.51 12.75 -17.92
C LEU A 163 -29.46 12.09 -19.30
N VAL A 164 -30.33 11.13 -19.57
CA VAL A 164 -30.42 10.48 -20.90
C VAL A 164 -30.72 11.49 -22.00
N GLU A 165 -31.63 12.44 -21.76
CA GLU A 165 -31.93 13.55 -22.67
C GLU A 165 -30.72 14.48 -22.85
N HIS A 166 -30.00 14.81 -21.77
CA HIS A 166 -28.78 15.62 -21.82
C HIS A 166 -27.66 14.95 -22.65
N LEU A 167 -27.58 13.63 -22.61
CA LEU A 167 -26.62 12.84 -23.37
C LEU A 167 -27.02 12.61 -24.83
N ASP A 168 -28.20 13.08 -25.26
CA ASP A 168 -28.78 12.79 -26.58
C ASP A 168 -28.83 11.28 -26.88
N ALA A 169 -29.12 10.49 -25.83
CA ALA A 169 -29.12 9.04 -25.90
C ALA A 169 -30.52 8.47 -26.15
N ASP A 170 -30.59 7.41 -26.95
CA ASP A 170 -31.85 6.71 -27.24
C ASP A 170 -32.34 5.93 -25.99
N PRO A 171 -33.56 6.19 -25.49
CA PRO A 171 -34.15 5.45 -24.37
C PRO A 171 -34.26 3.93 -24.57
N GLU A 172 -34.26 3.43 -25.82
CA GLU A 172 -34.23 1.99 -26.09
C GLU A 172 -32.87 1.34 -25.74
N ASN A 173 -31.81 2.14 -25.65
CA ASN A 173 -30.46 1.69 -25.30
C ASN A 173 -30.13 1.80 -23.80
N VAL A 174 -31.12 2.14 -22.97
CA VAL A 174 -30.99 2.29 -21.52
C VAL A 174 -31.55 1.05 -20.81
N LEU A 175 -30.69 0.39 -20.03
CA LEU A 175 -31.06 -0.67 -19.10
C LEU A 175 -31.02 -0.12 -17.67
N VAL A 176 -32.17 -0.10 -17.00
CA VAL A 176 -32.26 0.22 -15.57
C VAL A 176 -32.24 -1.04 -14.72
N ALA A 177 -31.50 -1.04 -13.62
CA ALA A 177 -31.42 -2.16 -12.68
C ALA A 177 -31.70 -1.69 -11.25
N GLY A 178 -32.53 -2.44 -10.52
CA GLY A 178 -32.86 -2.19 -9.12
C GLY A 178 -33.50 -3.41 -8.47
N ASP A 179 -33.59 -3.37 -7.15
CA ASP A 179 -34.11 -4.46 -6.31
C ASP A 179 -35.22 -4.02 -5.35
N THR A 180 -35.38 -2.72 -5.09
CA THR A 180 -36.33 -2.21 -4.09
C THR A 180 -37.43 -1.34 -4.68
N LEU A 181 -38.51 -1.10 -3.92
CA LEU A 181 -39.60 -0.24 -4.38
C LEU A 181 -39.14 1.21 -4.66
N ASN A 182 -38.05 1.67 -4.04
CA ASN A 182 -37.52 3.02 -4.29
C ASN A 182 -36.98 3.19 -5.73
N ASP A 183 -36.66 2.08 -6.39
CA ASP A 183 -36.15 2.05 -7.76
C ASP A 183 -37.27 2.11 -8.80
N LEU A 184 -38.53 1.90 -8.39
CA LEU A 184 -39.71 1.89 -9.27
C LEU A 184 -39.76 3.12 -10.20
N SER A 185 -39.35 4.28 -9.69
CA SER A 185 -39.31 5.53 -10.46
C SER A 185 -38.48 5.42 -11.74
N MET A 186 -37.40 4.62 -11.75
CA MET A 186 -36.58 4.35 -12.95
C MET A 186 -37.36 3.53 -13.99
N PHE A 187 -38.08 2.50 -13.55
CA PHE A 187 -38.88 1.63 -14.43
C PHE A 187 -40.09 2.37 -15.04
N GLU A 188 -40.54 3.47 -14.44
CA GLU A 188 -41.62 4.34 -14.93
C GLU A 188 -41.22 5.26 -16.08
N GLN A 189 -39.93 5.33 -16.40
CA GLN A 189 -39.45 6.23 -17.43
C GLN A 189 -39.51 5.64 -18.86
N GLY A 190 -40.02 4.42 -19.03
CA GLY A 190 -40.11 3.78 -20.35
C GLY A 190 -38.76 3.28 -20.87
N PHE A 191 -37.81 3.00 -19.98
CA PHE A 191 -36.57 2.29 -20.29
C PHE A 191 -36.79 0.77 -20.30
N ILE A 192 -35.79 0.04 -20.79
CA ILE A 192 -35.71 -1.40 -20.54
C ILE A 192 -35.24 -1.57 -19.09
N GLY A 193 -35.83 -2.51 -18.34
CA GLY A 193 -35.53 -2.67 -16.92
C GLY A 193 -35.26 -4.10 -16.52
N VAL A 194 -34.53 -4.28 -15.42
CA VAL A 194 -34.40 -5.55 -14.72
C VAL A 194 -34.65 -5.38 -13.22
N CYS A 195 -35.60 -6.16 -12.70
CA CYS A 195 -35.68 -6.44 -11.27
C CYS A 195 -34.76 -7.63 -11.01
N VAL A 196 -33.67 -7.39 -10.27
CA VAL A 196 -32.68 -8.46 -10.00
C VAL A 196 -33.27 -9.52 -9.07
N GLY A 197 -32.73 -10.73 -9.06
CA GLY A 197 -33.19 -11.79 -8.16
C GLY A 197 -33.18 -11.34 -6.70
N GLU A 198 -34.14 -11.84 -5.91
CA GLU A 198 -34.37 -11.42 -4.51
C GLU A 198 -34.90 -9.98 -4.34
N SER A 199 -35.37 -9.34 -5.42
CA SER A 199 -36.08 -8.05 -5.35
C SER A 199 -37.27 -8.07 -4.39
N GLU A 200 -37.57 -6.92 -3.79
CA GLU A 200 -38.72 -6.71 -2.92
C GLU A 200 -40.04 -7.05 -3.63
N PRO A 201 -40.99 -7.74 -2.95
CA PRO A 201 -42.28 -8.09 -3.53
C PRO A 201 -43.04 -6.88 -4.10
N GLY A 202 -42.96 -5.73 -3.42
CA GLY A 202 -43.61 -4.50 -3.89
C GLY A 202 -43.11 -4.02 -5.25
N LEU A 203 -41.82 -4.15 -5.54
CA LEU A 203 -41.26 -3.81 -6.85
C LEU A 203 -41.71 -4.81 -7.92
N LEU A 204 -41.68 -6.10 -7.59
CA LEU A 204 -42.11 -7.17 -8.51
C LEU A 204 -43.58 -7.01 -8.90
N ASP A 205 -44.46 -6.79 -7.92
CA ASP A 205 -45.89 -6.58 -8.14
C ASP A 205 -46.14 -5.33 -9.01
N ALA A 206 -45.42 -4.23 -8.76
CA ALA A 206 -45.55 -2.98 -9.51
C ALA A 206 -45.03 -3.06 -10.96
N THR A 207 -44.22 -4.07 -11.27
CA THR A 207 -43.57 -4.24 -12.58
C THR A 207 -44.02 -5.48 -13.35
N GLU A 208 -44.79 -6.39 -12.75
CA GLU A 208 -45.27 -7.67 -13.34
C GLU A 208 -45.92 -7.48 -14.72
N SER A 209 -46.73 -6.43 -14.89
CA SER A 209 -47.45 -6.17 -16.15
C SER A 209 -46.63 -5.36 -17.18
N ARG A 210 -45.35 -5.06 -16.91
CA ARG A 210 -44.53 -4.20 -17.79
C ARG A 210 -43.70 -5.05 -18.74
N ALA A 211 -44.11 -5.11 -20.00
CA ALA A 211 -43.46 -5.94 -21.03
C ALA A 211 -41.97 -5.63 -21.30
N ARG A 212 -41.46 -4.47 -20.84
CA ARG A 212 -40.05 -4.06 -20.98
C ARG A 212 -39.21 -4.30 -19.73
N VAL A 213 -39.78 -4.98 -18.72
CA VAL A 213 -39.09 -5.30 -17.48
C VAL A 213 -38.85 -6.81 -17.40
N TYR A 214 -37.60 -7.20 -17.20
CA TYR A 214 -37.19 -8.58 -16.96
C TYR A 214 -37.11 -8.85 -15.46
N HIS A 215 -37.71 -9.95 -15.00
CA HIS A 215 -37.57 -10.43 -13.62
C HIS A 215 -36.51 -11.53 -13.61
N ALA A 216 -35.34 -11.20 -13.09
CA ALA A 216 -34.19 -12.09 -13.10
C ALA A 216 -34.27 -13.17 -12.01
N THR A 217 -33.62 -14.30 -12.25
CA THR A 217 -33.49 -15.36 -11.25
C THR A 217 -32.28 -15.16 -10.34
N LEU A 218 -31.20 -14.61 -10.90
CA LEU A 218 -29.97 -14.32 -10.15
C LEU A 218 -30.04 -12.94 -9.49
N SER A 219 -29.57 -12.84 -8.25
CA SER A 219 -29.50 -11.58 -7.52
C SER A 219 -28.33 -10.68 -7.96
N GLY A 220 -28.46 -9.38 -7.67
CA GLY A 220 -27.46 -8.36 -7.97
C GLY A 220 -26.94 -8.36 -9.41
N CYS A 221 -25.61 -8.30 -9.57
CA CYS A 221 -24.96 -8.31 -10.89
C CYS A 221 -25.32 -9.51 -11.78
N GLY A 222 -25.67 -10.66 -11.18
CA GLY A 222 -26.11 -11.82 -11.94
C GLY A 222 -27.40 -11.54 -12.72
N GLY A 223 -28.35 -10.84 -12.11
CA GLY A 223 -29.60 -10.46 -12.77
C GLY A 223 -29.40 -9.43 -13.89
N ILE A 224 -28.45 -8.51 -13.70
CA ILE A 224 -28.04 -7.56 -14.75
C ILE A 224 -27.49 -8.33 -15.97
N LEU A 225 -26.62 -9.32 -15.75
CA LEU A 225 -26.08 -10.16 -16.82
C LEU A 225 -27.19 -10.95 -17.55
N GLU A 226 -28.16 -11.52 -16.82
CA GLU A 226 -29.31 -12.19 -17.44
C GLU A 226 -30.12 -11.24 -18.34
N ALA A 227 -30.36 -10.01 -17.87
CA ALA A 227 -31.10 -9.01 -18.64
C ALA A 227 -30.34 -8.54 -19.88
N ILE A 228 -29.03 -8.31 -19.78
CA ILE A 228 -28.17 -7.98 -20.93
C ILE A 228 -28.30 -9.05 -22.01
N GLY A 229 -28.27 -10.32 -21.61
CA GLY A 229 -28.47 -11.45 -22.51
C GLY A 229 -29.88 -11.57 -23.07
N HIS A 230 -30.90 -11.35 -22.24
CA HIS A 230 -32.31 -11.44 -22.63
C HIS A 230 -32.69 -10.41 -23.69
N PHE A 231 -32.28 -9.16 -23.49
CA PHE A 231 -32.60 -8.06 -24.42
C PHE A 231 -31.62 -7.94 -25.59
N GLY A 232 -30.57 -8.78 -25.62
CA GLY A 232 -29.62 -8.84 -26.73
C GLY A 232 -28.77 -7.57 -26.90
N PHE A 233 -28.51 -6.84 -25.80
CA PHE A 233 -27.68 -5.63 -25.81
C PHE A 233 -26.26 -5.90 -26.33
N LEU A 234 -25.76 -7.11 -26.11
CA LEU A 234 -24.54 -7.63 -26.66
C LEU A 234 -24.94 -8.84 -27.53
N GLY A 235 -24.70 -8.79 -28.84
CA GLY A 235 -25.11 -9.85 -29.77
C GLY A 235 -24.56 -11.25 -29.40
N PRO A 236 -24.84 -12.30 -30.20
CA PRO A 236 -24.49 -13.70 -29.86
C PRO A 236 -23.01 -13.95 -29.55
N ASN A 237 -22.11 -13.08 -30.03
CA ASN A 237 -20.67 -13.15 -29.81
C ASN A 237 -20.17 -12.34 -28.60
N GLY A 238 -21.00 -11.51 -27.96
CA GLY A 238 -20.58 -10.59 -26.90
C GLY A 238 -20.61 -11.18 -25.49
N MET A 239 -21.46 -12.19 -25.24
CA MET A 239 -21.54 -12.84 -23.92
C MET A 239 -20.62 -14.07 -23.79
N ASP A 240 -20.42 -14.83 -24.88
CA ASP A 240 -19.58 -16.04 -24.88
C ASP A 240 -18.09 -15.76 -25.16
N ALA A 241 -17.72 -14.56 -25.63
CA ALA A 241 -16.33 -14.23 -25.99
C ALA A 241 -15.49 -13.60 -24.85
N GLU A 242 -16.09 -13.21 -23.73
CA GLU A 242 -15.37 -12.42 -22.71
C GLU A 242 -15.49 -12.93 -21.26
N ALA A 243 -15.98 -14.14 -21.06
CA ALA A 243 -15.53 -14.92 -19.92
C ALA A 243 -14.10 -15.38 -20.21
N ARG A 244 -13.08 -14.56 -19.91
CA ARG A 244 -11.70 -15.08 -19.84
C ARG A 244 -11.76 -16.32 -18.96
N ASP A 245 -11.34 -17.47 -19.49
CA ASP A 245 -11.15 -18.73 -18.77
C ASP A 245 -10.85 -18.40 -17.31
N ILE A 246 -11.77 -18.72 -16.38
CA ILE A 246 -11.53 -18.64 -14.94
C ILE A 246 -10.13 -19.21 -14.74
N LEU A 247 -9.16 -18.35 -14.43
CA LEU A 247 -7.74 -18.71 -14.53
C LEU A 247 -7.57 -20.01 -13.75
N LYS A 248 -7.27 -21.10 -14.47
CA LYS A 248 -7.10 -22.41 -13.82
C LYS A 248 -6.08 -22.21 -12.71
N PRO A 249 -6.44 -22.44 -11.44
CA PRO A 249 -5.52 -22.17 -10.34
C PRO A 249 -4.19 -22.87 -10.58
N GLY A 250 -3.11 -22.17 -10.24
CA GLY A 250 -1.77 -22.72 -10.28
C GLY A 250 -1.55 -23.80 -9.22
N LYS A 251 -0.30 -24.08 -8.89
CA LYS A 251 0.08 -25.20 -8.00
C LYS A 251 0.77 -24.76 -6.71
N SER A 252 1.01 -23.46 -6.53
CA SER A 252 1.82 -22.95 -5.43
C SER A 252 0.95 -22.51 -4.26
N ASP A 253 1.13 -23.13 -3.09
CA ASP A 253 0.40 -22.78 -1.87
C ASP A 253 0.90 -21.47 -1.22
N LEU A 254 2.17 -21.11 -1.49
CA LEU A 254 2.79 -19.85 -1.13
C LEU A 254 3.40 -19.22 -2.39
N VAL A 255 3.04 -17.97 -2.67
CA VAL A 255 3.61 -17.18 -3.77
C VAL A 255 4.25 -15.92 -3.20
N ILE A 256 5.56 -15.79 -3.35
CA ILE A 256 6.29 -14.54 -3.04
C ILE A 256 6.24 -13.65 -4.27
N VAL A 257 5.79 -12.41 -4.11
CA VAL A 257 5.74 -11.40 -5.17
C VAL A 257 6.69 -10.28 -4.80
N TYR A 258 7.83 -10.21 -5.49
CA TYR A 258 8.86 -9.22 -5.25
C TYR A 258 9.41 -8.68 -6.56
N HIS A 259 9.71 -7.39 -6.63
CA HIS A 259 10.19 -6.78 -7.86
C HIS A 259 11.57 -7.29 -8.33
N ARG A 260 12.27 -8.15 -7.57
CA ARG A 260 13.56 -8.73 -7.98
C ARG A 260 13.53 -10.24 -7.95
N LEU A 261 14.25 -10.84 -8.89
CA LEU A 261 14.52 -12.27 -8.90
C LEU A 261 15.38 -12.67 -7.67
N PRO A 262 15.30 -13.94 -7.23
CA PRO A 262 16.11 -14.45 -6.13
C PRO A 262 17.57 -14.73 -6.54
N TYR A 263 17.94 -14.43 -7.78
CA TYR A 263 19.26 -14.59 -8.39
C TYR A 263 19.50 -13.44 -9.38
N GLU A 264 20.75 -13.23 -9.75
CA GLU A 264 21.14 -12.31 -10.82
C GLU A 264 21.26 -13.05 -12.15
N GLU A 265 20.80 -12.39 -13.22
CA GLU A 265 20.96 -12.86 -14.59
C GLU A 265 22.08 -12.06 -15.26
N VAL A 266 23.16 -12.73 -15.66
CA VAL A 266 24.34 -12.11 -16.28
C VAL A 266 24.61 -12.78 -17.62
N VAL A 267 24.95 -12.00 -18.65
CA VAL A 267 25.36 -12.57 -19.95
C VAL A 267 26.86 -12.82 -19.93
N GLU A 268 27.26 -14.08 -20.04
CA GLU A 268 28.66 -14.50 -20.16
C GLU A 268 28.86 -15.28 -21.45
N ASN A 269 29.82 -14.85 -22.28
CA ASN A 269 30.10 -15.47 -23.58
C ASN A 269 28.84 -15.62 -24.48
N GLY A 270 27.92 -14.66 -24.42
CA GLY A 270 26.66 -14.68 -25.17
C GLY A 270 25.57 -15.60 -24.61
N THR A 271 25.80 -16.23 -23.45
CA THR A 271 24.81 -17.09 -22.77
C THR A 271 24.38 -16.46 -21.45
N GLN A 272 23.09 -16.54 -21.14
CA GLN A 272 22.56 -16.06 -19.86
C GLN A 272 22.90 -17.06 -18.74
N VAL A 273 23.69 -16.62 -17.77
CA VAL A 273 24.09 -17.37 -16.57
C VAL A 273 23.39 -16.78 -15.35
N ARG A 274 22.94 -17.65 -14.45
CA ARG A 274 22.30 -17.27 -13.18
C ARG A 274 23.28 -17.40 -12.03
N ARG A 275 23.41 -16.36 -11.20
CA ARG A 275 24.31 -16.32 -10.05
C ARG A 275 23.60 -15.86 -8.80
N ARG A 276 24.18 -16.15 -7.63
CA ARG A 276 23.67 -15.56 -6.39
C ARG A 276 23.74 -14.03 -6.47
N PRO A 277 22.75 -13.31 -5.94
CA PRO A 277 22.78 -11.85 -5.96
C PRO A 277 24.03 -11.34 -5.26
N THR A 278 24.70 -10.37 -5.87
CA THR A 278 25.86 -9.68 -5.29
C THR A 278 25.40 -8.59 -4.31
N SER A 279 24.20 -8.04 -4.50
CA SER A 279 23.63 -7.06 -3.56
C SER A 279 23.19 -7.74 -2.26
N PRO A 280 23.58 -7.22 -1.08
CA PRO A 280 23.19 -7.76 0.22
C PRO A 280 21.75 -7.35 0.58
N ASN A 281 20.77 -7.73 -0.24
CA ASN A 281 19.36 -7.61 0.16
C ASN A 281 19.07 -8.75 1.15
N GLY A 282 19.27 -8.48 2.44
CA GLY A 282 19.15 -9.46 3.53
C GLY A 282 17.79 -10.17 3.62
N ILE A 283 16.77 -9.66 2.95
CA ILE A 283 15.44 -10.28 2.89
C ILE A 283 15.34 -11.46 1.92
N ILE A 284 16.07 -11.46 0.79
CA ILE A 284 15.94 -12.52 -0.22
C ILE A 284 16.29 -13.90 0.36
N PRO A 285 17.42 -14.08 1.08
CA PRO A 285 17.75 -15.36 1.71
C PRO A 285 16.64 -15.89 2.61
N THR A 286 15.96 -15.03 3.35
CA THR A 286 14.88 -15.43 4.26
C THR A 286 13.59 -15.74 3.54
N LEU A 287 13.23 -14.97 2.52
CA LEU A 287 12.08 -15.33 1.69
C LEU A 287 12.29 -16.69 1.02
N LEU A 288 13.54 -17.01 0.65
CA LEU A 288 13.90 -18.33 0.15
C LEU A 288 13.83 -19.42 1.23
N SER A 289 14.16 -19.14 2.49
CA SER A 289 14.17 -20.15 3.55
C SER A 289 12.78 -20.75 3.82
N PHE A 290 11.69 -20.04 3.51
CA PHE A 290 10.31 -20.56 3.56
C PHE A 290 10.02 -21.72 2.59
N PHE A 291 10.94 -22.01 1.67
CA PHE A 291 10.86 -23.12 0.73
C PHE A 291 11.87 -24.23 1.02
N ALA A 292 12.69 -24.10 2.08
CA ALA A 292 13.74 -25.05 2.44
C ALA A 292 13.17 -26.39 2.96
N ASP A 293 11.95 -26.39 3.52
CA ASP A 293 11.18 -27.59 3.88
C ASP A 293 10.65 -28.35 2.64
N GLY A 294 11.01 -27.86 1.46
CA GLY A 294 10.60 -28.39 0.18
C GLY A 294 9.17 -28.01 -0.18
N LYS A 295 8.47 -27.09 0.48
CA LYS A 295 7.11 -26.65 0.09
C LYS A 295 7.06 -26.18 -1.38
N ALA A 296 5.95 -26.48 -2.05
CA ALA A 296 5.72 -26.00 -3.41
C ALA A 296 5.46 -24.49 -3.41
N GLY A 297 6.22 -23.74 -4.19
CA GLY A 297 6.20 -22.30 -4.16
C GLY A 297 6.53 -21.66 -5.50
N SER A 298 6.10 -20.41 -5.64
CA SER A 298 6.46 -19.58 -6.79
C SER A 298 6.99 -18.23 -6.33
N TRP A 299 8.01 -17.74 -7.04
CA TRP A 299 8.60 -16.42 -6.86
C TRP A 299 8.33 -15.57 -8.09
N VAL A 300 7.41 -14.63 -7.98
CA VAL A 300 7.04 -13.73 -9.08
C VAL A 300 7.92 -12.49 -9.04
N ALA A 301 8.65 -12.24 -10.13
CA ALA A 301 9.53 -11.08 -10.30
C ALA A 301 9.66 -10.68 -11.77
N TRP A 302 10.06 -9.44 -12.05
CA TRP A 302 10.25 -9.02 -13.44
C TRP A 302 11.60 -9.45 -14.00
N SER A 303 11.66 -9.61 -15.33
CA SER A 303 12.89 -9.72 -16.10
C SER A 303 12.70 -9.07 -17.47
N VAL A 304 13.76 -8.48 -18.00
CA VAL A 304 13.72 -7.89 -19.35
C VAL A 304 13.94 -8.98 -20.37
N HIS A 305 13.09 -9.01 -21.38
CA HIS A 305 13.32 -9.87 -22.54
C HIS A 305 14.33 -9.21 -23.48
N ASP A 306 15.46 -9.88 -23.68
CA ASP A 306 16.39 -9.59 -24.77
C ASP A 306 16.16 -10.60 -25.90
N PRO A 307 15.59 -10.20 -27.05
CA PRO A 307 15.38 -11.09 -28.19
C PRO A 307 16.66 -11.75 -28.71
N ALA A 308 17.84 -11.16 -28.45
CA ALA A 308 19.12 -11.74 -28.84
C ALA A 308 19.49 -12.99 -28.01
N LEU A 309 18.87 -13.19 -26.84
CA LEU A 309 19.11 -14.32 -25.94
C LEU A 309 18.11 -15.48 -26.12
N GLY A 310 17.24 -15.42 -27.13
CA GLY A 310 16.24 -16.44 -27.45
C GLY A 310 14.85 -16.13 -26.90
N ALA A 311 13.95 -17.12 -26.87
CA ALA A 311 12.58 -16.95 -26.41
C ALA A 311 12.52 -16.63 -24.90
N PHE A 312 11.53 -15.85 -24.47
CA PHE A 312 11.36 -15.53 -23.06
C PHE A 312 10.96 -16.77 -22.23
N GLU A 313 11.88 -17.26 -21.40
CA GLU A 313 11.56 -18.30 -20.41
C GLU A 313 10.71 -17.71 -19.28
N THR A 314 9.43 -18.08 -19.25
CA THR A 314 8.53 -17.65 -18.18
C THR A 314 8.89 -18.27 -16.83
N HIS A 315 9.29 -19.54 -16.81
CA HIS A 315 9.62 -20.26 -15.59
C HIS A 315 11.08 -20.65 -15.56
N THR A 316 11.71 -20.42 -14.43
CA THR A 316 13.12 -20.67 -14.22
C THR A 316 13.35 -21.32 -12.86
N GLU A 317 14.31 -22.23 -12.80
CA GLU A 317 14.64 -22.96 -11.58
C GLU A 317 15.42 -22.07 -10.58
N VAL A 318 15.17 -22.26 -9.28
CA VAL A 318 15.80 -21.50 -8.18
C VAL A 318 16.54 -22.48 -7.26
N ASP A 319 17.87 -22.54 -7.34
CA ASP A 319 18.74 -23.42 -6.53
C ASP A 319 18.08 -24.75 -6.14
N THR A 320 17.82 -25.61 -7.13
CA THR A 320 17.05 -26.85 -6.97
C THR A 320 17.62 -27.82 -5.94
N SER A 321 18.90 -27.65 -5.60
CA SER A 321 19.56 -28.41 -4.53
C SER A 321 19.03 -28.07 -3.14
N ARG A 322 18.55 -26.83 -2.94
CA ARG A 322 18.02 -26.31 -1.68
C ARG A 322 16.51 -26.14 -1.70
N TYR A 323 15.94 -25.77 -2.84
CA TYR A 323 14.53 -25.42 -2.99
C TYR A 323 13.86 -26.23 -4.10
N ALA A 324 13.79 -27.55 -3.92
CA ALA A 324 13.41 -28.50 -4.97
C ALA A 324 12.04 -28.27 -5.62
N ARG A 325 11.11 -27.57 -4.96
CA ARG A 325 9.77 -27.26 -5.47
C ARG A 325 9.50 -25.74 -5.58
N LEU A 326 10.55 -24.91 -5.60
CA LEU A 326 10.46 -23.47 -5.84
C LEU A 326 10.80 -23.14 -7.29
N ARG A 327 9.97 -22.32 -7.93
CA ARG A 327 10.23 -21.77 -9.27
C ARG A 327 10.16 -20.26 -9.26
N ALA A 328 11.00 -19.61 -10.05
CA ALA A 328 10.82 -18.20 -10.39
C ALA A 328 9.90 -18.09 -11.61
N ALA A 329 8.86 -17.29 -11.47
CA ALA A 329 7.86 -17.02 -12.48
C ALA A 329 8.03 -15.57 -12.96
N ARG A 330 8.67 -15.42 -14.12
CA ARG A 330 9.15 -14.15 -14.64
C ARG A 330 8.02 -13.36 -15.29
N VAL A 331 7.89 -12.09 -14.90
CA VAL A 331 7.05 -11.09 -15.55
C VAL A 331 7.87 -10.43 -16.65
N GLN A 332 7.49 -10.64 -17.89
CA GLN A 332 8.18 -10.06 -19.04
C GLN A 332 7.91 -8.56 -19.10
N LEU A 333 8.96 -7.76 -18.95
CA LEU A 333 8.91 -6.30 -19.12
C LEU A 333 9.81 -5.85 -20.27
N THR A 334 9.43 -4.77 -20.93
CA THR A 334 10.34 -4.08 -21.85
C THR A 334 11.34 -3.23 -21.07
N LYS A 335 12.46 -2.85 -21.71
CA LYS A 335 13.41 -1.90 -21.10
C LYS A 335 12.73 -0.57 -20.75
N HIS A 336 11.82 -0.11 -21.62
CA HIS A 336 11.04 1.10 -21.40
C HIS A 336 10.16 1.00 -20.15
N ASP A 337 9.47 -0.13 -19.96
CA ASP A 337 8.66 -0.37 -18.77
C ASP A 337 9.54 -0.26 -17.50
N VAL A 338 10.70 -0.92 -17.46
CA VAL A 338 11.61 -0.89 -16.30
C VAL A 338 12.17 0.51 -16.03
N ASP A 339 12.58 1.23 -17.08
CA ASP A 339 13.14 2.57 -16.96
C ASP A 339 12.09 3.56 -16.39
N ILE A 340 10.81 3.45 -16.77
CA ILE A 340 9.74 4.27 -16.20
C ILE A 340 9.31 3.78 -14.83
N PHE A 341 8.84 2.52 -14.73
CA PHE A 341 8.26 1.95 -13.50
C PHE A 341 9.21 2.02 -12.31
N TYR A 342 10.46 1.55 -12.50
CA TYR A 342 11.38 1.33 -11.39
C TYR A 342 12.41 2.45 -11.24
N LYS A 343 13.03 2.91 -12.35
CA LYS A 343 14.13 3.88 -12.27
C LYS A 343 13.65 5.32 -12.11
N ARG A 344 12.51 5.68 -12.70
CA ARG A 344 11.94 7.04 -12.65
C ARG A 344 10.77 7.11 -11.68
N PHE A 345 9.59 6.62 -12.04
CA PHE A 345 8.34 6.83 -11.31
C PHE A 345 8.45 6.44 -9.83
N SER A 346 8.90 5.22 -9.54
CA SER A 346 9.10 4.76 -8.15
C SER A 346 10.12 5.60 -7.34
N LYS A 347 11.07 6.27 -8.00
CA LYS A 347 12.15 7.05 -7.33
C LYS A 347 11.92 8.56 -7.34
N GLU A 348 11.12 9.05 -8.28
CA GLU A 348 10.79 10.46 -8.43
C GLU A 348 9.43 10.80 -7.80
N ALA A 349 8.46 9.88 -7.75
CA ALA A 349 7.16 10.11 -7.13
C ALA A 349 7.09 9.56 -5.71
N PHE A 350 7.34 8.25 -5.54
CA PHE A 350 7.08 7.56 -4.29
C PHE A 350 8.22 7.68 -3.28
N TRP A 351 9.47 7.44 -3.71
CA TRP A 351 10.62 7.48 -2.79
C TRP A 351 10.74 8.80 -2.00
N PRO A 352 10.62 10.00 -2.60
CA PRO A 352 10.70 11.25 -1.85
C PRO A 352 9.54 11.40 -0.88
N THR A 353 8.31 11.16 -1.34
CA THR A 353 7.09 11.26 -0.53
C THR A 353 7.12 10.32 0.67
N LEU A 354 7.49 9.05 0.45
CA LEU A 354 7.60 8.05 1.51
C LEU A 354 8.63 8.41 2.58
N HIS A 355 9.65 9.18 2.23
CA HIS A 355 10.67 9.64 3.17
C HIS A 355 10.46 11.08 3.65
N THR A 356 9.25 11.63 3.49
CA THR A 356 8.85 12.97 3.95
C THR A 356 9.52 14.15 3.23
N PHE A 357 10.03 13.92 2.00
CA PHE A 357 10.60 14.93 1.11
C PHE A 357 9.69 15.18 -0.10
N TRP A 358 8.41 15.43 0.16
CA TRP A 358 7.38 15.57 -0.89
C TRP A 358 7.67 16.75 -1.84
N GLU A 359 8.43 17.75 -1.42
CA GLU A 359 8.87 18.87 -2.25
C GLU A 359 9.82 18.45 -3.39
N ARG A 360 10.41 17.26 -3.28
CA ARG A 360 11.26 16.65 -4.31
C ARG A 360 10.50 15.69 -5.21
N ALA A 361 9.21 15.48 -4.97
CA ALA A 361 8.41 14.54 -5.72
C ALA A 361 7.99 15.11 -7.09
N SER A 362 7.97 14.25 -8.11
CA SER A 362 7.49 14.55 -9.45
C SER A 362 6.37 13.59 -9.82
N PHE A 363 5.19 14.13 -10.12
CA PHE A 363 4.01 13.35 -10.48
C PHE A 363 3.70 13.49 -11.96
N ARG A 364 3.64 12.35 -12.64
CA ARG A 364 3.45 12.26 -14.07
C ARG A 364 2.43 11.17 -14.39
N GLU A 365 1.33 11.58 -15.02
CA GLU A 365 0.22 10.67 -15.36
C GLU A 365 0.65 9.58 -16.34
N ASP A 366 1.45 9.92 -17.36
CA ASP A 366 1.99 8.95 -18.33
C ASP A 366 2.87 7.87 -17.65
N HIS A 367 3.58 8.23 -16.59
CA HIS A 367 4.36 7.28 -15.80
C HIS A 367 3.49 6.39 -14.89
N TRP A 368 2.41 6.96 -14.33
CA TRP A 368 1.44 6.20 -13.54
C TRP A 368 0.75 5.11 -14.36
N GLN A 369 0.39 5.40 -15.61
CA GLN A 369 -0.20 4.39 -16.50
C GLN A 369 0.74 3.20 -16.76
N VAL A 370 2.06 3.45 -16.88
CA VAL A 370 3.05 2.36 -16.97
C VAL A 370 3.14 1.60 -15.64
N PHE A 371 3.06 2.29 -14.50
CA PHE A 371 3.03 1.64 -13.18
C PHE A 371 1.83 0.70 -13.02
N LEU A 372 0.63 1.14 -13.43
CA LEU A 372 -0.58 0.31 -13.45
C LEU A 372 -0.42 -0.90 -14.37
N LYS A 373 0.05 -0.69 -15.61
CA LYS A 373 0.33 -1.78 -16.56
C LYS A 373 1.26 -2.84 -15.95
N VAL A 374 2.37 -2.41 -15.36
CA VAL A 374 3.33 -3.33 -14.74
C VAL A 374 2.70 -4.09 -13.58
N ASN A 375 2.00 -3.40 -12.67
CA ASN A 375 1.32 -4.04 -11.53
C ASN A 375 0.26 -5.05 -11.98
N ARG A 376 -0.47 -4.77 -13.07
CA ARG A 376 -1.43 -5.71 -13.67
C ARG A 376 -0.73 -6.98 -14.17
N LEU A 377 0.38 -6.85 -14.88
CA LEU A 377 1.18 -8.00 -15.34
C LEU A 377 1.70 -8.85 -14.16
N PHE A 378 2.10 -8.20 -13.06
CA PHE A 378 2.46 -8.90 -11.82
C PHE A 378 1.28 -9.66 -11.21
N ALA A 379 0.09 -9.04 -11.15
CA ALA A 379 -1.13 -9.68 -10.65
C ALA A 379 -1.56 -10.86 -11.51
N GLU A 380 -1.57 -10.72 -12.84
CA GLU A 380 -1.90 -11.80 -13.78
C GLU A 380 -0.93 -12.99 -13.64
N ARG A 381 0.38 -12.72 -13.57
CA ARG A 381 1.38 -13.77 -13.32
C ARG A 381 1.13 -14.45 -11.98
N THR A 382 0.90 -13.67 -10.93
CA THR A 382 0.63 -14.19 -9.57
C THR A 382 -0.61 -15.07 -9.55
N ALA A 383 -1.69 -14.65 -10.22
CA ALA A 383 -2.95 -15.40 -10.31
C ALA A 383 -2.76 -16.76 -11.01
N ALA A 384 -1.92 -16.83 -12.05
CA ALA A 384 -1.59 -18.07 -12.76
C ALA A 384 -0.72 -19.04 -11.94
N GLU A 385 0.09 -18.53 -11.01
CA GLU A 385 0.97 -19.35 -10.17
C GLU A 385 0.28 -19.90 -8.92
N ALA A 386 -0.61 -19.09 -8.33
CA ALA A 386 -1.22 -19.35 -7.03
C ALA A 386 -2.24 -20.50 -7.11
N ALA A 387 -2.11 -21.49 -6.22
CA ALA A 387 -3.12 -22.53 -6.03
C ALA A 387 -4.41 -21.94 -5.44
N GLU A 388 -5.47 -22.75 -5.41
CA GLU A 388 -6.72 -22.36 -4.77
C GLU A 388 -6.52 -22.09 -3.26
N ASN A 389 -7.05 -20.97 -2.78
CA ASN A 389 -6.92 -20.45 -1.43
C ASN A 389 -5.47 -20.23 -0.97
N ALA A 390 -4.50 -20.10 -1.89
CA ALA A 390 -3.08 -19.90 -1.57
C ALA A 390 -2.82 -18.59 -0.81
N VAL A 391 -1.64 -18.51 -0.18
CA VAL A 391 -1.12 -17.28 0.41
C VAL A 391 -0.22 -16.60 -0.61
N VAL A 392 -0.51 -15.34 -0.89
CA VAL A 392 0.33 -14.46 -1.71
C VAL A 392 0.95 -13.42 -0.81
N TRP A 393 2.27 -13.34 -0.78
CA TRP A 393 3.01 -12.37 0.02
C TRP A 393 3.71 -11.36 -0.90
N ILE A 394 3.18 -10.14 -0.93
CA ILE A 394 3.62 -9.03 -1.77
C ILE A 394 4.56 -8.13 -0.97
N HIS A 395 5.63 -7.67 -1.62
CA HIS A 395 6.67 -6.88 -0.96
C HIS A 395 6.91 -5.53 -1.64
N ASP A 396 6.81 -4.49 -0.81
CA ASP A 396 7.20 -3.10 -1.03
C ASP A 396 6.37 -2.27 -2.02
N TYR A 397 6.60 -0.95 -1.94
CA TYR A 397 5.83 0.09 -2.60
C TYR A 397 5.79 0.01 -4.14
N ASN A 398 6.73 -0.71 -4.76
CA ASN A 398 6.71 -0.92 -6.21
C ASN A 398 5.49 -1.72 -6.68
N LEU A 399 4.81 -2.43 -5.77
CA LEU A 399 3.73 -3.36 -6.08
C LEU A 399 2.40 -2.97 -5.40
N TRP A 400 2.22 -1.68 -5.09
CA TRP A 400 1.03 -1.18 -4.40
C TRP A 400 -0.30 -1.48 -5.10
N MET A 401 -0.32 -1.64 -6.43
CA MET A 401 -1.54 -1.91 -7.19
C MET A 401 -1.77 -3.39 -7.49
N VAL A 402 -0.82 -4.28 -7.14
CA VAL A 402 -1.00 -5.74 -7.28
C VAL A 402 -2.20 -6.26 -6.45
N PRO A 403 -2.41 -5.86 -5.18
CA PRO A 403 -3.54 -6.35 -4.39
C PRO A 403 -4.91 -6.15 -5.05
N ALA A 404 -5.18 -4.96 -5.61
CA ALA A 404 -6.40 -4.65 -6.35
C ALA A 404 -6.63 -5.61 -7.51
N PHE A 405 -5.70 -5.62 -8.47
CA PHE A 405 -5.81 -6.45 -9.67
C PHE A 405 -5.84 -7.94 -9.33
N LEU A 406 -5.09 -8.37 -8.32
CA LEU A 406 -5.07 -9.77 -7.91
C LEU A 406 -6.37 -10.18 -7.23
N ARG A 407 -6.97 -9.31 -6.42
CA ARG A 407 -8.24 -9.58 -5.74
C ARG A 407 -9.37 -9.76 -6.75
N GLU A 408 -9.38 -8.93 -7.79
CA GLU A 408 -10.29 -9.03 -8.92
C GLU A 408 -10.15 -10.41 -9.60
N LEU A 409 -8.92 -10.82 -9.95
CA LEU A 409 -8.67 -12.09 -10.64
C LEU A 409 -8.92 -13.33 -9.76
N ARG A 410 -8.64 -13.22 -8.45
CA ARG A 410 -8.55 -14.37 -7.53
C ARG A 410 -9.06 -14.00 -6.12
N PRO A 411 -10.40 -13.87 -5.95
CA PRO A 411 -10.99 -13.50 -4.66
C PRO A 411 -10.72 -14.52 -3.55
N ASP A 412 -10.41 -15.78 -3.90
CA ASP A 412 -10.12 -16.87 -2.99
C ASP A 412 -8.77 -16.73 -2.25
N LEU A 413 -7.80 -15.97 -2.79
CA LEU A 413 -6.45 -15.90 -2.25
C LEU A 413 -6.37 -15.15 -0.91
N THR A 414 -5.46 -15.54 -0.04
CA THR A 414 -5.06 -14.71 1.10
C THR A 414 -3.92 -13.80 0.65
N ILE A 415 -4.15 -12.50 0.58
CA ILE A 415 -3.19 -11.50 0.12
C ILE A 415 -2.57 -10.81 1.33
N ALA A 416 -1.27 -11.00 1.53
CA ALA A 416 -0.48 -10.32 2.55
C ALA A 416 0.47 -9.33 1.89
N PHE A 417 0.62 -8.14 2.45
CA PHE A 417 1.53 -7.10 1.97
C PHE A 417 2.52 -6.73 3.07
N PHE A 418 3.80 -6.55 2.72
CA PHE A 418 4.80 -6.01 3.65
C PHE A 418 5.48 -4.77 3.05
N HIS A 419 5.41 -3.66 3.79
CA HIS A 419 5.98 -2.38 3.41
C HIS A 419 7.39 -2.18 4.02
N HIS A 420 8.44 -2.14 3.19
CA HIS A 420 9.83 -2.07 3.65
C HIS A 420 10.38 -0.65 3.80
N THR A 421 9.78 0.28 3.08
CA THR A 421 10.11 1.70 3.19
C THR A 421 9.32 2.35 4.33
N TYR A 422 9.74 3.55 4.75
CA TYR A 422 8.95 4.31 5.73
C TYR A 422 7.56 4.61 5.16
N PHE A 423 6.51 4.45 5.98
CA PHE A 423 5.16 4.86 5.62
C PHE A 423 4.84 6.21 6.30
N PRO A 424 4.66 7.30 5.54
CA PRO A 424 4.58 8.65 6.08
C PRO A 424 3.20 8.96 6.67
N SER A 425 3.09 10.04 7.44
CA SER A 425 1.80 10.50 7.99
C SER A 425 0.83 10.92 6.88
N ALA A 426 -0.45 11.03 7.23
CA ALA A 426 -1.51 11.45 6.31
C ALA A 426 -1.20 12.77 5.60
N ASP A 427 -0.67 13.76 6.32
CA ASP A 427 -0.33 15.09 5.76
C ASP A 427 0.66 14.99 4.58
N VAL A 428 1.58 14.03 4.63
CA VAL A 428 2.59 13.82 3.57
C VAL A 428 2.07 12.87 2.51
N PHE A 429 1.45 11.75 2.90
CA PHE A 429 0.96 10.76 1.94
C PHE A 429 -0.13 11.35 1.03
N ASN A 430 -0.98 12.22 1.56
CA ASN A 430 -2.09 12.81 0.83
C ASN A 430 -1.65 13.79 -0.28
N VAL A 431 -0.36 14.12 -0.37
CA VAL A 431 0.22 14.84 -1.52
C VAL A 431 0.20 13.98 -2.79
N LEU A 432 0.17 12.64 -2.68
CA LEU A 432 0.09 11.76 -3.84
C LEU A 432 -1.25 11.97 -4.59
N PRO A 433 -1.20 12.21 -5.93
CA PRO A 433 -2.42 12.33 -6.73
C PRO A 433 -3.28 11.07 -6.66
N TRP A 434 -2.67 9.90 -6.80
CA TRP A 434 -3.33 8.58 -6.85
C TRP A 434 -3.50 7.91 -5.47
N ARG A 435 -3.55 8.72 -4.40
CA ARG A 435 -3.63 8.20 -3.03
C ARG A 435 -4.85 7.30 -2.81
N ARG A 436 -5.98 7.64 -3.45
CA ARG A 436 -7.26 6.92 -3.29
C ARG A 436 -7.14 5.51 -3.85
N GLU A 437 -6.59 5.39 -5.06
CA GLU A 437 -6.37 4.13 -5.77
C GLU A 437 -5.34 3.25 -5.05
N ILE A 438 -4.24 3.84 -4.57
CA ILE A 438 -3.19 3.12 -3.84
C ILE A 438 -3.74 2.55 -2.52
N VAL A 439 -4.44 3.38 -1.74
CA VAL A 439 -5.04 2.95 -0.47
C VAL A 439 -6.14 1.93 -0.72
N GLY A 440 -7.03 2.19 -1.69
CA GLY A 440 -8.08 1.26 -2.10
C GLY A 440 -7.51 -0.11 -2.47
N SER A 441 -6.39 -0.15 -3.20
CA SER A 441 -5.66 -1.39 -3.48
C SER A 441 -5.13 -2.06 -2.21
N LEU A 442 -4.40 -1.35 -1.35
CA LEU A 442 -3.86 -1.91 -0.11
C LEU A 442 -4.94 -2.48 0.81
N LEU A 443 -6.13 -1.86 0.83
CA LEU A 443 -7.29 -2.36 1.59
C LEU A 443 -7.88 -3.67 1.02
N GLN A 444 -7.47 -4.12 -0.17
CA GLN A 444 -7.79 -5.45 -0.70
C GLN A 444 -6.93 -6.57 -0.11
N CYS A 445 -5.94 -6.25 0.72
CA CYS A 445 -5.16 -7.22 1.49
C CYS A 445 -5.95 -7.81 2.66
N ASP A 446 -5.59 -9.02 3.07
CA ASP A 446 -6.06 -9.65 4.32
C ASP A 446 -5.14 -9.30 5.51
N TYR A 447 -3.86 -8.99 5.23
CA TYR A 447 -2.88 -8.58 6.23
C TYR A 447 -1.85 -7.60 5.65
N ILE A 448 -1.54 -6.52 6.37
CA ILE A 448 -0.52 -5.53 5.98
C ILE A 448 0.49 -5.38 7.11
N GLY A 449 1.77 -5.59 6.81
CA GLY A 449 2.87 -5.44 7.75
C GLY A 449 3.76 -4.23 7.44
N PHE A 450 4.26 -3.63 8.51
CA PHE A 450 5.22 -2.53 8.50
C PHE A 450 6.41 -2.87 9.38
N HIS A 451 7.46 -2.05 9.39
CA HIS A 451 8.59 -2.27 10.30
C HIS A 451 8.27 -1.86 11.74
N ILE A 452 7.58 -0.74 11.95
CA ILE A 452 7.35 -0.20 13.30
C ILE A 452 5.88 0.18 13.53
N PRO A 453 5.42 0.20 14.80
CA PRO A 453 4.05 0.57 15.15
C PRO A 453 3.58 1.91 14.54
N ARG A 454 4.44 2.93 14.56
CA ARG A 454 4.16 4.26 13.98
C ARG A 454 3.73 4.19 12.52
N GLN A 455 4.32 3.32 11.71
CA GLN A 455 3.99 3.18 10.29
C GLN A 455 2.61 2.55 10.08
N ALA A 456 2.20 1.63 10.97
CA ALA A 456 0.87 1.04 10.94
C ALA A 456 -0.21 2.08 11.29
N GLU A 457 0.00 2.90 12.33
CA GLU A 457 -0.94 4.00 12.65
C GLU A 457 -1.00 5.05 11.55
N ASN A 458 0.16 5.41 10.96
CA ASN A 458 0.18 6.31 9.81
C ASN A 458 -0.68 5.76 8.65
N PHE A 459 -0.64 4.45 8.40
CA PHE A 459 -1.51 3.81 7.41
C PHE A 459 -3.00 3.90 7.77
N VAL A 460 -3.36 3.69 9.03
CA VAL A 460 -4.75 3.84 9.50
C VAL A 460 -5.25 5.27 9.25
N ASP A 461 -4.45 6.29 9.60
CA ASP A 461 -4.83 7.68 9.40
C ASP A 461 -4.91 8.07 7.91
N VAL A 462 -4.01 7.54 7.08
CA VAL A 462 -4.10 7.67 5.61
C VAL A 462 -5.38 7.03 5.08
N ALA A 463 -5.70 5.82 5.55
CA ALA A 463 -6.88 5.08 5.09
C ALA A 463 -8.19 5.78 5.46
N ARG A 464 -8.26 6.40 6.65
CA ARG A 464 -9.39 7.23 7.09
C ARG A 464 -9.65 8.43 6.18
N GLY A 465 -8.60 8.97 5.55
CA GLY A 465 -8.72 10.05 4.59
C GLY A 465 -9.28 9.62 3.22
N VAL A 466 -9.43 8.32 2.98
CA VAL A 466 -9.91 7.75 1.71
C VAL A 466 -11.26 7.07 1.85
N THR A 467 -11.49 6.35 2.95
CA THR A 467 -12.74 5.62 3.20
C THR A 467 -13.08 5.64 4.69
N PRO A 468 -14.38 5.65 5.06
CA PRO A 468 -14.80 5.28 6.40
C PRO A 468 -14.21 3.92 6.78
N LEU A 469 -13.70 3.82 8.01
CA LEU A 469 -13.18 2.59 8.58
C LEU A 469 -13.35 2.59 10.10
N ASP A 470 -13.54 1.39 10.64
CA ASP A 470 -13.59 1.16 12.08
C ASP A 470 -12.30 0.50 12.57
N VAL A 471 -11.81 0.96 13.72
CA VAL A 471 -10.72 0.28 14.43
C VAL A 471 -11.33 -0.80 15.31
N VAL A 472 -11.08 -2.06 14.97
CA VAL A 472 -11.68 -3.22 15.66
C VAL A 472 -10.84 -3.68 16.84
N ASP A 473 -9.52 -3.61 16.72
CA ASP A 473 -8.61 -4.10 17.76
C ASP A 473 -7.30 -3.31 17.81
N ARG A 474 -6.72 -3.25 19.02
CA ARG A 474 -5.47 -2.55 19.33
C ARG A 474 -4.64 -3.35 20.34
N THR A 475 -3.33 -3.14 20.32
CA THR A 475 -2.40 -3.80 21.26
C THR A 475 -1.32 -2.84 21.74
N GLY A 476 -0.90 -3.00 22.99
CA GLY A 476 0.31 -2.36 23.51
C GLY A 476 1.57 -2.83 22.77
N CYS A 477 2.51 -1.92 22.52
CA CYS A 477 3.75 -2.17 21.77
C CYS A 477 4.92 -2.66 22.66
N ALA A 478 4.84 -2.45 23.97
CA ALA A 478 5.83 -2.96 24.92
C ALA A 478 5.76 -4.50 25.04
N PRO A 479 6.86 -5.20 25.36
CA PRO A 479 8.19 -4.67 25.68
C PRO A 479 9.13 -4.59 24.48
N ARG A 480 8.72 -4.95 23.25
CA ARG A 480 9.64 -4.98 22.10
C ARG A 480 10.10 -3.59 21.68
N PHE A 481 9.19 -2.61 21.68
CA PHE A 481 9.46 -1.27 21.19
C PHE A 481 9.73 -0.25 22.31
N LEU A 482 10.46 0.81 21.99
CA LEU A 482 10.51 2.04 22.77
C LEU A 482 9.20 2.80 22.57
N THR A 483 8.49 3.06 23.67
CA THR A 483 7.18 3.71 23.64
C THR A 483 7.28 5.24 23.71
N TYR A 484 8.24 5.77 24.48
CA TYR A 484 8.45 7.20 24.71
C TYR A 484 9.94 7.56 24.59
N GLY A 485 10.24 8.85 24.36
CA GLY A 485 11.62 9.36 24.28
C GLY A 485 12.35 9.06 22.96
N CYS A 486 11.63 8.61 21.94
CA CYS A 486 12.12 8.39 20.58
C CYS A 486 11.08 8.97 19.59
N ALA A 487 11.52 9.71 18.57
CA ALA A 487 10.61 10.34 17.60
C ALA A 487 9.67 9.38 16.88
N VAL A 488 10.07 8.11 16.72
CA VAL A 488 9.25 7.06 16.08
C VAL A 488 8.59 6.10 17.07
N GLY A 489 8.77 6.31 18.37
CA GLY A 489 8.19 5.49 19.43
C GLY A 489 6.66 5.62 19.50
N LEU A 490 6.01 4.55 19.95
CA LEU A 490 4.55 4.48 20.13
C LEU A 490 4.21 3.42 21.18
N ASP A 491 3.21 3.69 22.01
CA ASP A 491 2.79 2.84 23.12
C ASP A 491 1.72 1.80 22.75
N GLU A 492 0.82 2.13 21.82
CA GLU A 492 -0.24 1.26 21.31
C GLU A 492 -0.34 1.33 19.78
N MET A 493 -0.70 0.23 19.12
CA MET A 493 -1.03 0.21 17.69
C MET A 493 -2.30 -0.57 17.38
N THR A 494 -2.94 -0.19 16.30
CA THR A 494 -4.06 -0.87 15.65
C THR A 494 -3.60 -2.18 15.02
N THR A 495 -4.32 -3.27 15.29
CA THR A 495 -4.03 -4.62 14.78
C THR A 495 -5.11 -5.12 13.83
N THR A 496 -6.28 -4.50 13.84
CA THR A 496 -7.42 -4.84 12.98
C THR A 496 -8.21 -3.58 12.65
N ILE A 497 -8.49 -3.39 11.36
CA ILE A 497 -9.48 -2.42 10.89
C ILE A 497 -10.60 -3.14 10.13
N SER A 498 -11.80 -2.57 10.16
CA SER A 498 -12.94 -2.99 9.32
C SER A 498 -13.20 -1.91 8.28
N VAL A 499 -13.25 -2.32 7.02
CA VAL A 499 -13.63 -1.47 5.89
C VAL A 499 -14.68 -2.22 5.09
N ASN A 500 -15.87 -1.64 4.97
CA ASN A 500 -17.05 -2.32 4.42
C ASN A 500 -17.22 -3.70 5.12
N ASP A 501 -17.37 -4.78 4.35
CA ASP A 501 -17.52 -6.15 4.86
C ASP A 501 -16.18 -6.87 5.12
N ARG A 502 -15.05 -6.16 5.14
CA ARG A 502 -13.70 -6.75 5.23
C ARG A 502 -12.98 -6.33 6.50
N GLU A 503 -12.49 -7.33 7.22
CA GLU A 503 -11.49 -7.12 8.28
C GLU A 503 -10.08 -7.30 7.74
N ILE A 504 -9.25 -6.30 7.97
CA ILE A 504 -7.86 -6.25 7.52
C ILE A 504 -6.97 -6.25 8.75
N GLY A 505 -6.06 -7.22 8.84
CA GLY A 505 -5.08 -7.25 9.92
C GLY A 505 -3.88 -6.34 9.65
N LEU A 506 -3.38 -5.67 10.69
CA LEU A 506 -2.19 -4.85 10.64
C LEU A 506 -1.12 -5.38 11.61
N GLY A 507 0.15 -5.05 11.37
CA GLY A 507 1.18 -5.29 12.39
C GLY A 507 2.56 -4.72 12.08
N ALA A 508 3.36 -4.57 13.13
CA ALA A 508 4.74 -4.15 13.07
C ALA A 508 5.68 -5.36 13.23
N HIS A 509 6.43 -5.68 12.18
CA HIS A 509 7.42 -6.75 12.15
C HIS A 509 8.74 -6.17 11.61
N PRO A 510 9.60 -5.60 12.48
CA PRO A 510 10.94 -5.16 12.09
C PRO A 510 11.69 -6.32 11.43
N VAL A 511 12.26 -6.07 10.24
CA VAL A 511 13.10 -7.07 9.57
C VAL A 511 14.35 -7.29 10.43
N GLY A 512 14.66 -8.56 10.70
CA GLY A 512 15.83 -8.97 11.47
C GLY A 512 17.10 -9.11 10.62
N LEU A 513 18.11 -9.79 11.15
CA LEU A 513 19.35 -10.11 10.43
C LEU A 513 19.58 -11.60 10.28
N ASP A 514 20.29 -11.97 9.22
CA ASP A 514 20.90 -13.30 9.10
C ASP A 514 22.17 -13.34 9.96
N LEU A 515 22.02 -13.77 11.21
CA LEU A 515 23.12 -13.85 12.18
C LEU A 515 24.17 -14.89 11.78
N ASN A 516 23.75 -15.96 11.10
CA ASN A 516 24.67 -16.99 10.60
C ASN A 516 25.60 -16.42 9.54
N ARG A 517 25.13 -15.49 8.71
CA ARG A 517 25.99 -14.80 7.74
C ARG A 517 27.04 -13.92 8.42
N VAL A 518 26.70 -13.22 9.50
CA VAL A 518 27.66 -12.43 10.27
C VAL A 518 28.69 -13.35 10.94
N ALA A 519 28.25 -14.43 11.59
CA ALA A 519 29.12 -15.40 12.22
C ALA A 519 30.07 -16.06 11.21
N ALA A 520 29.54 -16.50 10.06
CA ALA A 520 30.34 -17.10 9.00
C ALA A 520 31.39 -16.13 8.46
N ALA A 521 31.08 -14.83 8.31
CA ALA A 521 32.07 -13.83 7.92
C ALA A 521 33.19 -13.68 8.98
N LEU A 522 32.85 -13.64 10.27
CA LEU A 522 33.83 -13.57 11.36
C LEU A 522 34.72 -14.82 11.50
N GLU A 523 34.29 -15.95 10.95
CA GLU A 523 35.07 -17.19 10.90
C GLU A 523 36.10 -17.22 9.76
N GLN A 524 35.92 -16.41 8.71
CA GLN A 524 36.83 -16.42 7.57
C GLN A 524 38.21 -15.87 7.94
N GLN A 525 39.26 -16.55 7.46
CA GLN A 525 40.64 -16.24 7.82
C GLN A 525 41.10 -14.87 7.29
N ASP A 526 40.64 -14.50 6.09
CA ASP A 526 40.90 -13.20 5.47
C ASP A 526 40.23 -12.05 6.24
N VAL A 527 39.01 -12.23 6.73
CA VAL A 527 38.32 -11.25 7.59
C VAL A 527 39.09 -11.05 8.90
N ARG A 528 39.53 -12.14 9.54
CA ARG A 528 40.33 -12.07 10.77
C ARG A 528 41.68 -11.37 10.54
N GLN A 529 42.36 -11.72 9.45
CA GLN A 529 43.60 -11.04 9.06
C GLN A 529 43.34 -9.55 8.82
N ARG A 530 42.25 -9.20 8.12
CA ARG A 530 41.90 -7.80 7.87
C ARG A 530 41.63 -7.04 9.17
N MET A 531 40.97 -7.65 10.15
CA MET A 531 40.78 -7.04 11.47
C MET A 531 42.12 -6.76 12.18
N GLU A 532 43.10 -7.65 12.07
CA GLU A 532 44.46 -7.44 12.63
C GLU A 532 45.20 -6.31 11.90
N GLU A 533 45.14 -6.27 10.57
CA GLU A 533 45.70 -5.21 9.74
C GLU A 533 45.08 -3.86 10.11
N LEU A 534 43.75 -3.76 10.15
CA LEU A 534 43.03 -2.55 10.52
C LEU A 534 43.42 -2.06 11.92
N ARG A 535 43.57 -2.98 12.88
CA ARG A 535 44.01 -2.63 14.23
C ARG A 535 45.40 -2.01 14.23
N SER A 536 46.32 -2.52 13.40
CA SER A 536 47.66 -1.96 13.24
C SER A 536 47.65 -0.62 12.49
N GLU A 537 46.83 -0.49 11.44
CA GLU A 537 46.70 0.72 10.61
C GLU A 537 46.09 1.89 11.41
N LEU A 538 45.04 1.62 12.20
CA LEU A 538 44.37 2.64 13.03
C LEU A 538 45.23 3.04 14.23
N GLY A 539 45.98 2.11 14.81
CA GLY A 539 46.86 2.35 15.95
C GLY A 539 46.09 2.88 17.17
N THR A 540 46.24 4.16 17.47
CA THR A 540 45.51 4.85 18.57
C THR A 540 44.38 5.75 18.07
N THR A 541 44.22 5.86 16.76
CA THR A 541 43.16 6.63 16.12
C THR A 541 41.84 5.91 16.33
N ARG A 542 40.85 6.60 16.90
CA ARG A 542 39.49 6.07 17.02
C ARG A 542 38.75 6.18 15.69
N LEU A 543 37.99 5.14 15.35
CA LEU A 543 37.24 5.04 14.11
C LEU A 543 35.77 5.35 14.35
N VAL A 544 35.27 6.40 13.70
CA VAL A 544 33.84 6.63 13.51
C VAL A 544 33.46 6.09 12.14
N LEU A 545 32.52 5.16 12.06
CA LEU A 545 32.13 4.49 10.82
C LEU A 545 30.70 4.86 10.42
N SER A 546 30.52 5.08 9.13
CA SER A 546 29.22 5.26 8.49
C SER A 546 29.18 4.50 7.18
N VAL A 547 28.15 3.66 6.98
CA VAL A 547 27.97 2.85 5.77
C VAL A 547 26.57 3.07 5.22
N GLU A 548 26.46 3.78 4.11
CA GLU A 548 25.18 4.24 3.57
C GLU A 548 25.21 4.23 2.03
N ARG A 549 24.04 4.28 1.40
CA ARG A 549 23.93 4.48 -0.06
C ARG A 549 23.85 5.98 -0.35
N LEU A 550 24.28 6.39 -1.54
CA LEU A 550 24.06 7.75 -2.03
C LEU A 550 22.56 7.99 -2.16
N ASP A 551 21.99 8.69 -1.18
CA ASP A 551 20.58 8.98 -1.09
C ASP A 551 20.38 10.14 -0.09
N TYR A 552 19.57 11.13 -0.45
CA TYR A 552 19.36 12.32 0.39
C TYR A 552 18.70 11.97 1.74
N THR A 553 18.00 10.82 1.81
CA THR A 553 17.41 10.32 3.05
C THR A 553 18.45 9.93 4.11
N LYS A 554 19.71 9.65 3.70
CA LYS A 554 20.77 9.14 4.58
C LYS A 554 21.52 10.21 5.36
N GLY A 555 21.31 11.49 5.06
CA GLY A 555 21.88 12.57 5.86
C GLY A 555 23.42 12.63 5.84
N ILE A 556 24.07 12.13 4.77
CA ILE A 556 25.54 12.08 4.67
C ILE A 556 26.13 13.50 4.75
N LEU A 557 25.53 14.48 4.07
CA LEU A 557 26.00 15.86 4.11
C LEU A 557 25.92 16.45 5.53
N GLN A 558 24.77 16.30 6.19
CA GLN A 558 24.55 16.77 7.57
C GLN A 558 25.55 16.12 8.55
N LYS A 559 25.89 14.84 8.32
CA LYS A 559 26.91 14.13 9.10
C LYS A 559 28.31 14.69 8.91
N LEU A 560 28.69 15.03 7.68
CA LEU A 560 29.99 15.65 7.41
C LEU A 560 30.09 17.04 8.06
N GLU A 561 29.02 17.84 7.97
CA GLU A 561 28.92 19.16 8.60
C GLU A 561 29.00 19.05 10.15
N ALA A 562 28.28 18.10 10.75
CA ALA A 562 28.36 17.83 12.18
C ALA A 562 29.75 17.34 12.61
N PHE A 563 30.43 16.53 11.81
CA PHE A 563 31.79 16.07 12.10
C PHE A 563 32.80 17.22 12.03
N GLU A 564 32.64 18.14 11.09
CA GLU A 564 33.44 19.35 11.05
C GLU A 564 33.24 20.20 12.30
N GLN A 565 31.99 20.43 12.71
CA GLN A 565 31.66 21.17 13.91
C GLN A 565 32.28 20.50 15.15
N LEU A 566 32.20 19.17 15.26
CA LEU A 566 32.85 18.39 16.31
C LEU A 566 34.36 18.67 16.39
N LEU A 567 35.07 18.68 15.25
CA LEU A 567 36.51 18.95 15.23
C LEU A 567 36.85 20.40 15.59
N ALA A 568 35.98 21.35 15.22
CA ALA A 568 36.16 22.76 15.57
C ALA A 568 35.94 23.01 17.08
N GLU A 569 34.91 22.39 17.67
CA GLU A 569 34.56 22.53 19.08
C GLU A 569 35.49 21.73 20.01
N HIS A 570 36.06 20.63 19.52
CA HIS A 570 36.92 19.73 20.26
C HIS A 570 38.29 19.51 19.58
N PRO A 571 39.18 20.52 19.60
CA PRO A 571 40.51 20.42 18.98
C PRO A 571 41.36 19.25 19.51
N GLU A 572 41.05 18.73 20.71
CA GLU A 572 41.73 17.56 21.27
C GLU A 572 41.51 16.26 20.48
N LEU A 573 40.52 16.22 19.58
CA LEU A 573 40.20 15.08 18.70
C LEU A 573 41.01 15.09 17.39
N VAL A 574 41.55 16.25 17.00
CA VAL A 574 42.36 16.40 15.78
C VAL A 574 43.59 15.49 15.89
N GLY A 575 43.82 14.66 14.85
CA GLY A 575 44.87 13.65 14.83
C GLY A 575 44.56 12.36 15.60
N LYS A 576 43.39 12.25 16.25
CA LYS A 576 43.02 11.10 17.10
C LYS A 576 41.72 10.40 16.70
N VAL A 577 40.93 11.01 15.83
CA VAL A 577 39.65 10.45 15.37
C VAL A 577 39.59 10.57 13.85
N THR A 578 39.13 9.52 13.18
CA THR A 578 38.85 9.54 11.75
C THR A 578 37.42 9.09 11.50
N LEU A 579 36.70 9.84 10.68
CA LEU A 579 35.40 9.45 10.13
C LEU A 579 35.60 8.71 8.81
N MET A 580 35.23 7.44 8.78
CA MET A 580 35.15 6.66 7.55
C MET A 580 33.71 6.62 7.04
N VAL A 581 33.51 7.08 5.81
CA VAL A 581 32.21 7.06 5.13
C VAL A 581 32.30 6.17 3.91
N VAL A 582 31.62 5.04 3.95
CA VAL A 582 31.37 4.19 2.79
C VAL A 582 30.04 4.61 2.18
N CYS A 583 30.10 5.21 0.99
CA CYS A 583 28.95 5.68 0.25
C CYS A 583 28.79 4.85 -1.03
N VAL A 584 27.79 3.95 -1.05
CA VAL A 584 27.52 3.11 -2.21
C VAL A 584 26.84 3.94 -3.31
N PRO A 585 27.40 4.03 -4.53
CA PRO A 585 26.82 4.82 -5.61
C PRO A 585 25.40 4.37 -5.99
N ALA A 586 24.57 5.32 -6.40
CA ALA A 586 23.30 5.02 -7.05
C ALA A 586 23.52 4.44 -8.46
N ALA A 587 22.48 3.86 -9.07
CA ALA A 587 22.53 3.46 -10.47
C ALA A 587 22.82 4.69 -11.37
N ARG A 588 23.61 4.52 -12.43
CA ARG A 588 24.08 5.64 -13.28
C ARG A 588 22.94 6.46 -13.88
N GLU A 589 21.78 5.85 -14.07
CA GLU A 589 20.59 6.47 -14.62
C GLU A 589 19.81 7.33 -13.62
N MET A 590 20.14 7.28 -12.33
CA MET A 590 19.47 8.03 -11.26
C MET A 590 20.10 9.42 -11.08
N THR A 591 19.72 10.36 -11.95
CA THR A 591 20.28 11.72 -11.97
C THR A 591 19.87 12.58 -10.76
N VAL A 592 18.79 12.22 -10.06
CA VAL A 592 18.27 12.94 -8.87
C VAL A 592 19.30 13.10 -7.75
N TYR A 593 20.34 12.26 -7.71
CA TYR A 593 21.38 12.29 -6.67
C TYR A 593 22.66 13.04 -7.07
N GLN A 594 22.76 13.57 -8.29
CA GLN A 594 24.00 14.18 -8.80
C GLN A 594 24.44 15.41 -7.98
N GLN A 595 23.50 16.30 -7.64
CA GLN A 595 23.82 17.48 -6.83
C GLN A 595 24.30 17.08 -5.44
N LEU A 596 23.60 16.15 -4.79
CA LEU A 596 23.98 15.64 -3.48
C LEU A 596 25.39 15.04 -3.49
N GLN A 597 25.76 14.30 -4.54
CA GLN A 597 27.11 13.76 -4.69
C GLN A 597 28.15 14.88 -4.73
N GLN A 598 27.93 15.93 -5.52
CA GLN A 598 28.84 17.07 -5.60
C GLN A 598 28.99 17.77 -4.24
N ASP A 599 27.88 17.99 -3.54
CA ASP A 599 27.88 18.64 -2.23
C ASP A 599 28.67 17.81 -1.20
N ILE A 600 28.51 16.48 -1.21
CA ILE A 600 29.27 15.55 -0.36
C ILE A 600 30.76 15.60 -0.69
N GLU A 601 31.13 15.48 -1.97
CA GLU A 601 32.54 15.50 -2.39
C GLU A 601 33.21 16.83 -2.05
N GLN A 602 32.50 17.95 -2.19
CA GLN A 602 32.96 19.28 -1.80
C GLN A 602 33.16 19.38 -0.28
N ALA A 603 32.21 18.89 0.52
CA ALA A 603 32.32 18.88 1.98
C ALA A 603 33.52 18.04 2.45
N VAL A 604 33.72 16.84 1.88
CA VAL A 604 34.89 15.99 2.16
C VAL A 604 36.19 16.73 1.84
N GLY A 605 36.29 17.32 0.65
CA GLY A 605 37.49 18.05 0.22
C GLY A 605 37.79 19.26 1.11
N ARG A 606 36.75 20.01 1.49
CA ARG A 606 36.84 21.18 2.37
C ARG A 606 37.34 20.81 3.77
N ILE A 607 36.75 19.79 4.40
CA ILE A 607 37.10 19.36 5.76
C ILE A 607 38.51 18.74 5.78
N ASN A 608 38.82 17.86 4.82
CA ASN A 608 40.18 17.29 4.72
C ASN A 608 41.21 18.40 4.46
N GLY A 609 40.92 19.37 3.60
CA GLY A 609 41.80 20.50 3.32
C GLY A 609 42.08 21.38 4.55
N GLN A 610 41.12 21.47 5.48
CA GLN A 610 41.24 22.28 6.69
C GLN A 610 42.00 21.58 7.82
N TYR A 611 41.76 20.28 8.06
CA TYR A 611 42.27 19.60 9.26
C TYR A 611 43.35 18.54 8.98
N ALA A 612 43.49 18.01 7.76
CA ALA A 612 44.43 16.92 7.52
C ALA A 612 45.89 17.30 7.82
N THR A 613 46.65 16.33 8.30
CA THR A 613 48.11 16.45 8.52
C THR A 613 48.83 15.35 7.75
N VAL A 614 50.16 15.44 7.66
CA VAL A 614 50.95 14.36 7.05
C VAL A 614 50.68 13.04 7.80
N GLY A 615 50.16 12.04 7.08
CA GLY A 615 49.85 10.72 7.64
C GLY A 615 48.48 10.58 8.32
N TRP A 616 47.65 11.63 8.38
CA TRP A 616 46.31 11.55 8.94
C TRP A 616 45.30 12.39 8.15
N ALA A 617 44.19 11.75 7.77
CA ALA A 617 43.04 12.41 7.18
C ALA A 617 41.85 12.31 8.16
N PRO A 618 41.16 13.43 8.44
CA PRO A 618 39.98 13.42 9.30
C PRO A 618 38.84 12.62 8.66
N ILE A 619 38.69 12.64 7.33
CA ILE A 619 37.66 11.89 6.60
C ILE A 619 38.28 10.94 5.58
N GLN A 620 37.93 9.67 5.69
CA GLN A 620 38.17 8.64 4.66
C GLN A 620 36.86 8.35 3.93
N PHE A 621 36.69 8.92 2.73
CA PHE A 621 35.48 8.77 1.92
C PHE A 621 35.68 7.74 0.80
N PHE A 622 34.84 6.70 0.78
CA PHE A 622 34.84 5.65 -0.22
C PHE A 622 33.54 5.68 -1.01
N PHE A 623 33.61 6.13 -2.27
CA PHE A 623 32.47 6.11 -3.18
C PHE A 623 32.37 4.79 -3.96
N ARG A 624 32.24 3.68 -3.23
CA ARG A 624 32.12 2.32 -3.77
C ARG A 624 31.47 1.40 -2.73
N GLY A 625 30.85 0.32 -3.18
CA GLY A 625 30.40 -0.76 -2.29
C GLY A 625 31.56 -1.64 -1.85
N PHE A 626 31.54 -2.08 -0.60
CA PHE A 626 32.46 -3.09 -0.07
C PHE A 626 31.72 -4.43 0.00
N PRO A 627 32.41 -5.57 -0.20
CA PRO A 627 31.87 -6.88 0.15
C PRO A 627 31.41 -6.91 1.60
N PHE A 628 30.39 -7.73 1.89
CA PHE A 628 29.81 -7.80 3.22
C PHE A 628 30.83 -8.29 4.26
N GLU A 629 31.65 -9.26 3.90
CA GLU A 629 32.70 -9.84 4.71
C GLU A 629 33.75 -8.78 5.11
N GLU A 630 34.08 -7.88 4.18
CA GLU A 630 34.97 -6.74 4.46
C GLU A 630 34.30 -5.74 5.41
N LEU A 631 33.02 -5.43 5.21
CA LEU A 631 32.26 -4.56 6.12
C LEU A 631 32.20 -5.11 7.55
N VAL A 632 32.09 -6.42 7.73
CA VAL A 632 32.12 -7.06 9.05
C VAL A 632 33.44 -6.79 9.78
N ALA A 633 34.58 -6.80 9.08
CA ALA A 633 35.86 -6.41 9.68
C ALA A 633 35.84 -4.94 10.15
N TRP A 634 35.31 -4.03 9.35
CA TRP A 634 35.16 -2.62 9.70
C TRP A 634 34.19 -2.40 10.87
N TYR A 635 33.05 -3.09 10.88
CA TYR A 635 32.09 -3.06 11.98
C TYR A 635 32.74 -3.50 13.29
N ALA A 636 33.55 -4.56 13.27
CA ALA A 636 34.25 -5.05 14.45
C ALA A 636 35.30 -4.06 14.99
N MET A 637 35.95 -3.28 14.11
CA MET A 637 36.99 -2.32 14.50
C MET A 637 36.47 -0.92 14.83
N ALA A 638 35.25 -0.56 14.44
CA ALA A 638 34.71 0.78 14.65
C ALA A 638 34.33 1.05 16.11
N ASP A 639 34.90 2.12 16.69
CA ASP A 639 34.60 2.58 18.05
C ASP A 639 33.20 3.21 18.13
N VAL A 640 32.79 3.94 17.09
CA VAL A 640 31.46 4.54 16.98
C VAL A 640 30.87 4.22 15.62
N MET A 641 29.66 3.67 15.60
CA MET A 641 28.86 3.58 14.39
C MET A 641 27.88 4.74 14.34
N TRP A 642 27.96 5.57 13.31
CA TRP A 642 27.22 6.83 13.21
C TRP A 642 26.22 6.79 12.04
N ILE A 643 25.01 6.31 12.34
CA ILE A 643 23.93 6.13 11.38
C ILE A 643 22.89 7.22 11.61
N THR A 644 22.90 8.26 10.78
CA THR A 644 22.07 9.46 10.98
C THR A 644 21.18 9.80 9.78
N PRO A 645 20.38 8.85 9.27
CA PRO A 645 19.44 9.16 8.21
C PRO A 645 18.40 10.18 8.68
N LEU A 646 18.04 11.11 7.81
CA LEU A 646 16.94 12.05 8.02
C LEU A 646 15.59 11.32 8.10
N ARG A 647 15.45 10.20 7.36
CA ARG A 647 14.33 9.27 7.47
C ARG A 647 14.74 7.89 6.99
N ASP A 648 14.37 6.84 7.70
CA ASP A 648 14.62 5.47 7.25
C ASP A 648 13.51 4.51 7.70
N GLY A 649 13.11 3.58 6.83
CA GLY A 649 12.06 2.61 7.15
C GLY A 649 12.44 1.71 8.32
N LEU A 650 13.72 1.33 8.40
CA LEU A 650 14.31 0.56 9.49
C LEU A 650 15.79 0.90 9.72
N ASN A 651 16.65 0.58 8.74
CA ASN A 651 18.13 0.57 8.78
C ASN A 651 18.75 -0.73 9.33
N LEU A 652 19.13 -1.64 8.43
CA LEU A 652 19.79 -2.91 8.77
C LEU A 652 21.27 -2.74 9.14
N VAL A 653 21.95 -1.73 8.60
CA VAL A 653 23.37 -1.46 8.89
C VAL A 653 23.58 -1.21 10.40
N ALA A 654 22.67 -0.49 11.05
CA ALA A 654 22.70 -0.30 12.50
C ALA A 654 22.63 -1.63 13.26
N LYS A 655 21.77 -2.55 12.82
CA LYS A 655 21.66 -3.91 13.40
C LYS A 655 22.91 -4.73 13.11
N GLU A 656 23.50 -4.61 11.91
CA GLU A 656 24.67 -5.39 11.49
C GLU A 656 25.86 -5.05 12.38
N TYR A 657 26.08 -3.76 12.62
CA TYR A 657 27.10 -3.28 13.55
C TYR A 657 26.91 -3.85 14.96
N VAL A 658 25.69 -3.76 15.51
CA VAL A 658 25.36 -4.28 16.85
C VAL A 658 25.58 -5.79 16.93
N ALA A 659 25.17 -6.55 15.90
CA ALA A 659 25.39 -7.98 15.82
C ALA A 659 26.88 -8.34 15.80
N THR A 660 27.66 -7.68 14.93
CA THR A 660 29.11 -7.92 14.82
C THR A 660 29.85 -7.58 16.11
N GLN A 661 29.56 -6.43 16.71
CA GLN A 661 30.17 -6.02 17.98
C GLN A 661 29.77 -6.98 19.11
N GLY A 662 28.50 -7.39 19.22
CA GLY A 662 28.06 -8.36 20.22
C GLY A 662 28.74 -9.73 20.07
N MET A 663 28.83 -10.25 18.84
CA MET A 663 29.49 -11.54 18.55
C MET A 663 31.00 -11.54 18.82
N THR A 664 31.63 -10.36 18.85
CA THR A 664 33.07 -10.21 19.08
C THR A 664 33.41 -9.75 20.51
N ASP A 665 32.42 -9.73 21.42
CA ASP A 665 32.52 -9.13 22.76
C ASP A 665 33.12 -7.71 22.71
N GLY A 666 32.70 -6.97 21.69
CA GLY A 666 33.09 -5.60 21.41
C GLY A 666 32.57 -4.60 22.43
N ARG A 667 32.90 -3.33 22.21
CA ARG A 667 32.52 -2.22 23.08
C ARG A 667 32.28 -0.93 22.30
N GLY A 668 31.90 -1.09 21.04
CA GLY A 668 31.56 0.02 20.18
C GLY A 668 30.22 0.66 20.55
N VAL A 669 30.04 1.94 20.20
CA VAL A 669 28.84 2.71 20.51
C VAL A 669 28.05 2.98 19.23
N LEU A 670 26.76 2.65 19.23
CA LEU A 670 25.85 3.02 18.16
C LEU A 670 25.23 4.40 18.43
N VAL A 671 25.52 5.37 17.57
CA VAL A 671 24.79 6.63 17.47
C VAL A 671 23.80 6.53 16.32
N LEU A 672 22.51 6.68 16.61
CA LEU A 672 21.42 6.38 15.68
C LEU A 672 20.43 7.54 15.56
N SER A 673 20.03 7.88 14.35
CA SER A 673 18.93 8.82 14.12
C SER A 673 17.65 8.36 14.81
N GLU A 674 16.98 9.25 15.53
CA GLU A 674 15.65 8.99 16.08
C GLU A 674 14.56 8.80 14.99
N PHE A 675 14.87 9.09 13.72
CA PHE A 675 13.99 8.92 12.57
C PHE A 675 14.28 7.65 11.74
N ALA A 676 15.18 6.78 12.22
CA ALA A 676 15.35 5.43 11.69
C ALA A 676 14.38 4.46 12.39
N GLY A 677 13.69 3.59 11.66
CA GLY A 677 12.81 2.60 12.30
C GLY A 677 13.50 1.69 13.32
N ALA A 678 14.80 1.41 13.16
CA ALA A 678 15.58 0.63 14.12
C ALA A 678 15.69 1.33 15.49
N ALA A 679 15.54 2.66 15.57
CA ALA A 679 15.53 3.39 16.83
C ALA A 679 14.34 3.00 17.72
N ALA A 680 13.23 2.51 17.14
CA ALA A 680 12.11 2.00 17.91
C ALA A 680 12.42 0.67 18.62
N GLU A 681 13.45 -0.07 18.21
CA GLU A 681 13.75 -1.43 18.70
C GLU A 681 15.12 -1.52 19.39
N LEU A 682 16.14 -0.81 18.90
CA LEU A 682 17.53 -0.88 19.39
C LEU A 682 17.74 -0.09 20.69
N ARG A 683 17.48 -0.76 21.80
CA ARG A 683 17.81 -0.27 23.14
C ARG A 683 19.32 -0.07 23.29
N GLY A 684 19.71 0.97 24.01
CA GLY A 684 21.12 1.27 24.31
C GLY A 684 21.80 2.22 23.32
N ALA A 685 21.27 2.35 22.10
CA ALA A 685 21.75 3.35 21.13
C ALA A 685 21.67 4.77 21.70
N LEU A 686 22.64 5.61 21.35
CA LEU A 686 22.55 7.05 21.56
C LEU A 686 21.73 7.65 20.44
N LEU A 687 20.49 8.02 20.74
CA LEU A 687 19.61 8.66 19.76
C LEU A 687 20.08 10.09 19.48
N THR A 688 19.97 10.51 18.23
CA THR A 688 20.27 11.89 17.81
C THR A 688 19.26 12.40 16.79
N ASN A 689 18.93 13.68 16.85
CA ASN A 689 18.17 14.36 15.83
C ASN A 689 19.08 14.83 14.67
N PRO A 690 19.00 14.24 13.46
CA PRO A 690 19.82 14.61 12.32
C PRO A 690 19.47 15.98 11.70
N HIS A 691 18.45 16.68 12.20
CA HIS A 691 18.12 18.05 11.82
C HIS A 691 18.79 19.10 12.74
N ASP A 692 19.45 18.69 13.82
CA ASP A 692 20.32 19.54 14.65
C ASP A 692 21.78 19.07 14.52
N PRO A 693 22.58 19.68 13.63
CA PRO A 693 24.01 19.35 13.48
C PRO A 693 24.81 19.50 14.78
N GLY A 694 24.42 20.44 15.66
CA GLY A 694 25.06 20.62 16.95
C GLY A 694 24.77 19.46 17.90
N GLU A 695 23.54 18.95 17.91
CA GLU A 695 23.20 17.74 18.67
C GLU A 695 23.94 16.52 18.12
N MET A 696 23.99 16.36 16.80
CA MET A 696 24.76 15.29 16.17
C MET A 696 26.23 15.31 16.61
N ALA A 697 26.87 16.49 16.60
CA ALA A 697 28.25 16.66 17.05
C ALA A 697 28.41 16.30 18.54
N ARG A 698 27.55 16.84 19.42
CA ARG A 698 27.57 16.55 20.87
C ARG A 698 27.36 15.07 21.19
N THR A 699 26.43 14.41 20.49
CA THR A 699 26.15 12.98 20.70
C THR A 699 27.28 12.09 20.20
N CYS A 700 27.91 12.46 19.08
CA CYS A 700 29.12 11.77 18.59
C CYS A 700 30.30 11.98 19.56
N TYR A 701 30.47 13.18 20.12
CA TYR A 701 31.46 13.44 21.17
C TYR A 701 31.21 12.56 22.41
N LEU A 702 29.96 12.48 22.87
CA LEU A 702 29.57 11.62 23.99
C LEU A 702 29.90 10.15 23.70
N ALA A 703 29.60 9.67 22.49
CA ALA A 703 29.93 8.30 22.08
C ALA A 703 31.44 8.04 22.14
N LEU A 704 32.26 8.97 21.62
CA LEU A 704 33.71 8.87 21.66
C LEU A 704 34.24 8.92 23.11
N ALA A 705 33.66 9.76 23.96
CA ALA A 705 34.09 9.93 25.35
C ALA A 705 33.56 8.86 26.32
N MET A 706 32.68 7.95 25.85
CA MET A 706 31.97 6.98 26.68
C MET A 706 32.92 6.01 27.39
N GLY A 707 32.63 5.73 28.66
CA GLY A 707 33.34 4.71 29.43
C GLY A 707 33.09 3.30 28.86
N LYS A 708 34.12 2.46 28.87
CA LYS A 708 34.08 1.11 28.26
C LYS A 708 32.96 0.22 28.82
N GLU A 709 32.70 0.30 30.12
CA GLU A 709 31.65 -0.49 30.78
C GLU A 709 30.24 -0.03 30.37
N GLU A 710 30.03 1.29 30.26
CA GLU A 710 28.75 1.82 29.76
C GLU A 710 28.53 1.46 28.30
N ALA A 711 29.57 1.58 27.46
CA ALA A 711 29.50 1.21 26.05
C ALA A 711 29.16 -0.29 25.88
N LYS A 712 29.78 -1.16 26.68
CA LYS A 712 29.49 -2.60 26.67
C LYS A 712 28.06 -2.92 27.11
N ASP A 713 27.57 -2.30 28.19
CA ASP A 713 26.18 -2.48 28.67
C ASP A 713 25.15 -2.03 27.63
N ARG A 714 25.37 -0.86 27.01
CA ARG A 714 24.50 -0.35 25.94
C ARG A 714 24.48 -1.26 24.72
N LEU A 715 25.65 -1.72 24.28
CA LEU A 715 25.79 -2.64 23.15
C LEU A 715 25.06 -3.96 23.44
N GLN A 716 25.24 -4.52 24.64
CA GLN A 716 24.63 -5.79 25.03
C GLN A 716 23.09 -5.72 24.97
N LYS A 717 22.48 -4.62 25.43
CA LYS A 717 21.03 -4.39 25.31
C LYS A 717 20.55 -4.40 23.87
N GLY A 718 21.28 -3.78 22.96
CA GLY A 718 20.98 -3.80 21.53
C GLY A 718 21.17 -5.20 20.93
N TYR A 719 22.25 -5.88 21.31
CA TYR A 719 22.58 -7.21 20.80
C TYR A 719 21.56 -8.27 21.21
N GLU A 720 21.07 -8.25 22.45
CA GLU A 720 20.00 -9.14 22.91
C GLU A 720 18.77 -9.03 22.00
N VAL A 721 18.35 -7.81 21.68
CA VAL A 721 17.20 -7.57 20.80
C VAL A 721 17.46 -8.08 19.38
N VAL A 722 18.62 -7.75 18.79
CA VAL A 722 18.98 -8.18 17.42
C VAL A 722 19.14 -9.70 17.31
N SER A 723 19.68 -10.34 18.36
CA SER A 723 19.88 -11.78 18.43
C SER A 723 18.57 -12.56 18.56
N TYR A 724 17.60 -12.01 19.27
CA TYR A 724 16.31 -12.65 19.50
C TYR A 724 15.33 -12.41 18.34
N HIS A 725 15.34 -11.21 17.74
CA HIS A 725 14.50 -10.83 16.61
C HIS A 725 15.29 -10.87 15.30
N ASP A 726 15.79 -12.06 14.98
CA ASP A 726 16.52 -12.33 13.75
C ASP A 726 15.60 -12.40 12.52
N ILE A 727 16.21 -12.64 11.35
CA ILE A 727 15.46 -12.61 10.10
C ILE A 727 14.48 -13.79 9.96
N GLU A 728 14.77 -14.94 10.57
CA GLU A 728 13.86 -16.09 10.60
C GLU A 728 12.63 -15.79 11.47
N SER A 729 12.85 -15.18 12.63
CA SER A 729 11.80 -14.74 13.54
C SER A 729 10.86 -13.75 12.87
N TRP A 730 11.38 -12.78 12.11
CA TRP A 730 10.57 -11.82 11.35
C TRP A 730 9.55 -12.52 10.43
N GLY A 731 10.01 -13.43 9.57
CA GLY A 731 9.11 -14.03 8.60
C GLY A 731 8.20 -15.10 9.21
N ARG A 732 8.62 -15.79 10.29
CA ARG A 732 7.76 -16.66 11.09
C ARG A 732 6.62 -15.88 11.75
N GLU A 733 6.94 -14.79 12.47
CA GLU A 733 5.95 -13.93 13.15
C GLU A 733 4.93 -13.36 12.15
N PHE A 734 5.39 -12.89 10.99
CA PHE A 734 4.53 -12.37 9.94
C PHE A 734 3.59 -13.45 9.37
N LEU A 735 4.11 -14.61 8.97
CA LEU A 735 3.30 -15.69 8.41
C LEU A 735 2.35 -16.34 9.42
N GLU A 736 2.71 -16.38 10.71
CA GLU A 736 1.80 -16.78 11.78
C GLU A 736 0.62 -15.80 11.88
N ALA A 737 0.87 -14.49 11.80
CA ALA A 737 -0.18 -13.48 11.80
C ALA A 737 -1.11 -13.60 10.58
N VAL A 738 -0.55 -13.77 9.38
CA VAL A 738 -1.30 -14.05 8.15
C VAL A 738 -2.12 -15.33 8.28
N GLY A 739 -1.54 -16.39 8.85
CA GLY A 739 -2.20 -17.67 9.08
C GLY A 739 -3.40 -17.56 10.03
N ARG A 740 -3.32 -16.73 11.07
CA ARG A 740 -4.46 -16.43 11.95
C ARG A 740 -5.59 -15.75 11.19
N ARG A 741 -5.29 -14.74 10.36
CA ARG A 741 -6.30 -14.05 9.54
C ARG A 741 -6.95 -14.97 8.50
N ARG A 742 -6.13 -15.77 7.81
CA ARG A 742 -6.63 -16.78 6.86
C ARG A 742 -7.63 -17.74 7.52
N LYS A 743 -7.33 -18.23 8.73
CA LYS A 743 -8.23 -19.12 9.49
C LYS A 743 -9.57 -18.44 9.80
N GLN A 744 -9.54 -17.19 10.29
CA GLN A 744 -10.74 -16.43 10.61
C GLN A 744 -11.63 -16.22 9.37
N ARG A 745 -11.03 -15.79 8.25
CA ARG A 745 -11.74 -15.57 6.99
C ARG A 745 -12.37 -16.84 6.43
N LEU A 746 -11.62 -17.94 6.38
CA LEU A 746 -12.13 -19.22 5.87
C LEU A 746 -13.24 -19.79 6.77
N ALA A 747 -13.16 -19.58 8.08
CA ALA A 747 -14.21 -19.97 9.01
C ALA A 747 -15.52 -19.20 8.76
N ARG A 748 -15.44 -17.87 8.53
CA ARG A 748 -16.61 -17.06 8.14
C ARG A 748 -17.23 -17.52 6.81
N ALA A 749 -16.41 -17.99 5.87
CA ALA A 749 -16.86 -18.52 4.58
C ALA A 749 -17.30 -20.00 4.59
N GLY A 750 -17.32 -20.67 5.75
CA GLY A 750 -17.73 -22.09 5.85
C GLY A 750 -16.79 -23.11 5.18
N LYS A 751 -15.54 -22.73 4.84
CA LYS A 751 -14.57 -23.59 4.12
C LYS A 751 -13.61 -24.33 5.07
N ARG A 752 -13.27 -25.60 4.76
CA ARG A 752 -12.29 -26.42 5.54
C ARG A 752 -10.84 -26.04 5.21
N LEU A 753 -9.97 -26.06 6.22
CA LEU A 753 -8.54 -25.68 6.14
C LEU A 753 -7.64 -26.76 5.50
N LYS A 754 -6.73 -26.34 4.62
CA LYS A 754 -5.39 -26.94 4.52
C LYS A 754 -4.45 -26.17 5.46
N PRO A 755 -3.73 -26.82 6.38
CA PRO A 755 -2.81 -26.13 7.28
C PRO A 755 -1.65 -25.50 6.50
N LEU A 756 -1.30 -24.24 6.82
CA LEU A 756 0.07 -23.77 6.63
C LEU A 756 0.91 -24.58 7.62
N THR A 757 1.70 -25.54 7.14
CA THR A 757 2.60 -26.31 8.00
C THR A 757 3.47 -25.34 8.79
N SER A 758 3.50 -25.53 10.12
CA SER A 758 4.33 -24.76 11.04
C SER A 758 5.79 -24.89 10.66
N VAL A 759 6.49 -23.77 10.68
CA VAL A 759 7.96 -23.72 10.69
C VAL A 759 8.41 -24.52 11.91
N ALA A 760 9.21 -25.56 11.69
CA ALA A 760 9.92 -26.29 12.74
C ALA A 760 11.36 -25.81 12.77
#